data_AF-A0A2W4VIW7-F1
#
_entry.id   AF-A0A2W4VIW7-F1
#
_cell.length_a   1.000
_cell.length_b   1.000
_cell.length_c   1.000
_cell.angle_alpha   90.00
_cell.angle_beta   90.00
_cell.angle_gamma   90.00
#
_symmetry.space_group_name_H-M   'P 1'
#
loop_
_entity.id
_entity.type
_entity.pdbx_description
1 polymer ?
#
loop_
_entity_poly.entity_id
_entity_poly.type
_entity_poly.pdbx_seq_one_letter_code
_entity_poly.pdbx_strand_id
1 'polypeptide(L)'
;FGSFPQGGKEPNTGQAQALRLLLDEINTRIRYLCEVGIGYLTLDRQSRTLSGGEVQRINLTTALGTSLVNTLFVLDEPSIGLHPRDMARINDAMLRLRDAGNTLVVVEHDPAVMLAADRLIDMGPGPGERGGQIVFDGTPEAIRSADTLTGAYLGARKTIGMGFKRAVTDSTPRLILEGAREHNLKDVSVEFPLQRLVVVTGVSGSGKSSLIQDVLAPALLRHFGKSTDTPGAHDRLLGAEQLGEVVFVDQSPIGKTARSNPVSYVGAWDAIRALFADAPLSRQRSYTPTKFSFNSGDGRCPTCGGSGFEHVEMQFLSDVYLRCPDCDGKRYRPEILEVRIERGDRSLNVADVLDLTVSEAAELFKADREVIRVLQPIVDVGLEYVKLGQPVPTLSGGEAQRLKLAGFLAEASKSASASRQPLSRKGTLFLFDEPTTGLHFDDIAKLMRSLRKLLDAGHSLVVIEHNLDVIRSADWLIDLGPEGGEAGGLVVAEGAPEQVREHASSHTAKALRDYALSMGEVHAVREGRAADYLGQSSGLAASARRNDQHGNAIRIVNAKEHNLKNLSVDIPRGKFNVISGVSGSGKSTLAFDILFNEGQRRYLESLNAYARSIVQPAGRPEVDAVYGIPPTVAIEQRLSRGGRKSTVGTTTEVWHFLRLLYVKLGTQHCVHDGAAVMPQSADSIAAAILKRYAGQHIGLLAPLVVNRKGVYTELADWARPRGHTHLRVDGEFLPTTGFPRIDRFKEHTIELPVADFVVSADNEAQLRSQLTKALEIGKGVVHVLHPLDGLARALEEGTSTRELGQLEVFSTTRACPVCATSYPELDPRLFSYNSKHGWCPDCVGTGLKLSRDQRTVLDDSVRDDKERGREQSFAEPEVEDLVNEVCPGCAGTRLNAQARAVKFSAVGITDVARLSVREVRLWVQGLMKDAVMSTRETGIARDLLPEIENRLAFLEEVGLNYLTLDRGAPTLSGGEAQRIRLAAQLGSNLQGVCYVLDEPTIGLHARDNAILLNALHKLGEMGNTLVVVEHDEDTIRRADHI
;
A
#
# COMPACT_ATOMS: atom_id res chain seq x y z
N PHE A 1 1.42 11.54 -41.66
CA PHE A 1 2.47 12.52 -42.00
C PHE A 1 2.94 12.27 -43.43
N GLY A 2 2.71 13.25 -44.31
CA GLY A 2 3.01 13.15 -45.75
C GLY A 2 4.43 13.58 -46.12
N SER A 3 4.93 12.99 -47.20
CA SER A 3 5.99 13.45 -48.12
C SER A 3 7.14 14.27 -47.53
N PHE A 4 8.29 13.62 -47.30
CA PHE A 4 9.58 14.32 -47.18
C PHE A 4 10.21 14.57 -48.58
N PRO A 5 11.02 15.63 -48.74
CA PRO A 5 11.58 16.02 -50.02
C PRO A 5 12.63 15.00 -50.48
N GLN A 6 12.47 14.48 -51.69
CA GLN A 6 13.56 13.80 -52.40
C GLN A 6 14.60 14.85 -52.82
N GLY A 7 15.62 15.06 -51.99
CA GLY A 7 16.65 16.05 -52.24
C GLY A 7 18.01 15.67 -51.67
N GLY A 8 18.81 14.97 -52.49
CA GLY A 8 20.26 15.18 -52.62
C GLY A 8 21.17 14.97 -51.40
N LYS A 9 21.53 13.70 -51.14
CA LYS A 9 22.87 13.16 -50.78
C LYS A 9 22.62 11.74 -50.27
N GLU A 10 23.33 10.74 -50.79
CA GLU A 10 23.27 9.37 -50.26
C GLU A 10 23.52 9.43 -48.75
N PRO A 11 22.53 9.06 -47.91
CA PRO A 11 22.75 9.04 -46.48
C PRO A 11 23.76 7.93 -46.22
N ASN A 12 24.79 8.25 -45.45
CA ASN A 12 25.74 7.30 -44.90
C ASN A 12 24.94 6.09 -44.39
N THR A 13 25.10 4.91 -45.00
CA THR A 13 24.13 3.79 -44.93
C THR A 13 23.79 3.38 -43.49
N GLY A 14 24.74 3.55 -42.56
CA GLY A 14 24.54 3.37 -41.13
C GLY A 14 23.59 4.40 -40.46
N GLN A 15 23.64 5.68 -40.85
CA GLN A 15 22.74 6.71 -40.29
C GLN A 15 21.29 6.51 -40.77
N ALA A 16 21.09 6.12 -42.03
CA ALA A 16 19.77 5.79 -42.55
C ALA A 16 19.18 4.57 -41.85
N GLN A 17 20.01 3.56 -41.57
CA GLN A 17 19.59 2.36 -40.85
C GLN A 17 19.27 2.64 -39.37
N ALA A 18 20.10 3.43 -38.68
CA ALA A 18 19.84 3.85 -37.30
C ALA A 18 18.56 4.69 -37.18
N LEU A 19 18.35 5.65 -38.09
CA LEU A 19 17.13 6.46 -38.13
C LEU A 19 15.89 5.60 -38.37
N ARG A 20 15.99 4.60 -39.27
CA ARG A 20 14.91 3.65 -39.52
C ARG A 20 14.54 2.85 -38.27
N LEU A 21 15.52 2.28 -37.56
CA LEU A 21 15.28 1.54 -36.32
C LEU A 21 14.63 2.42 -35.24
N LEU A 22 15.06 3.67 -35.09
CA LEU A 22 14.46 4.61 -34.16
C LEU A 22 13.02 4.97 -34.52
N LEU A 23 12.75 5.25 -35.79
CA LEU A 23 11.40 5.55 -36.26
C LEU A 23 10.47 4.33 -36.14
N ASP A 24 10.96 3.13 -36.43
CA ASP A 24 10.21 1.89 -36.28
C ASP A 24 9.84 1.64 -34.81
N GLU A 25 10.74 1.92 -33.86
CA GLU A 25 10.48 1.82 -32.42
C GLU A 25 9.48 2.89 -31.93
N ILE A 26 9.66 4.16 -32.33
CA ILE A 26 8.72 5.24 -31.99
C ILE A 26 7.32 4.93 -32.52
N ASN A 27 7.20 4.54 -33.79
CA ASN A 27 5.93 4.18 -34.40
C ASN A 27 5.30 2.96 -33.73
N THR A 28 6.12 1.99 -33.30
CA THR A 28 5.65 0.81 -32.56
C THR A 28 5.06 1.20 -31.21
N ARG A 29 5.72 2.06 -30.43
CA ARG A 29 5.20 2.54 -29.14
C ARG A 29 3.93 3.38 -29.29
N ILE A 30 3.90 4.27 -30.27
CA ILE A 30 2.69 5.07 -30.58
C ILE A 30 1.54 4.15 -31.01
N ARG A 31 1.82 3.13 -31.82
CA ARG A 31 0.82 2.14 -32.22
C ARG A 31 0.23 1.41 -31.01
N TYR A 32 1.04 1.02 -30.03
CA TYR A 32 0.52 0.38 -28.80
C TYR A 32 -0.43 1.30 -28.02
N LEU A 33 -0.14 2.60 -27.92
CA LEU A 33 -1.06 3.58 -27.32
C LEU A 33 -2.40 3.64 -28.08
N CYS A 34 -2.36 3.61 -29.41
CA CYS A 34 -3.58 3.56 -30.23
C CYS A 34 -4.36 2.25 -30.09
N GLU A 35 -3.64 1.13 -29.99
CA GLU A 35 -4.22 -0.21 -29.84
C GLU A 35 -4.92 -0.36 -28.48
N VAL A 36 -4.36 0.14 -27.37
CA VAL A 36 -5.08 0.11 -26.09
C VAL A 36 -6.15 1.20 -25.96
N GLY A 37 -6.43 1.97 -27.02
CA GLY A 37 -7.56 2.93 -27.03
C GLY A 37 -7.29 4.28 -26.38
N ILE A 38 -6.03 4.68 -26.21
CA ILE A 38 -5.63 5.99 -25.64
C ILE A 38 -4.96 6.91 -26.66
N GLY A 39 -5.11 6.63 -27.96
CA GLY A 39 -4.54 7.43 -29.04
C GLY A 39 -5.09 8.87 -29.15
N TYR A 40 -6.12 9.23 -28.36
CA TYR A 40 -6.63 10.59 -28.27
C TYR A 40 -5.82 11.49 -27.34
N LEU A 41 -4.95 10.91 -26.49
CA LEU A 41 -4.10 11.67 -25.58
C LEU A 41 -2.94 12.32 -26.33
N THR A 42 -2.51 13.48 -25.83
CA THR A 42 -1.26 14.12 -26.26
C THR A 42 -0.09 13.63 -25.40
N LEU A 43 1.11 13.57 -25.98
CA LEU A 43 2.30 13.07 -25.29
C LEU A 43 2.78 13.97 -24.14
N ASP A 44 2.31 15.22 -24.09
CA ASP A 44 2.60 16.21 -23.04
C ASP A 44 1.54 16.27 -21.94
N ARG A 45 0.52 15.39 -21.97
CA ARG A 45 -0.51 15.29 -20.92
C ARG A 45 0.12 14.95 -19.57
N GLN A 46 -0.22 15.72 -18.55
CA GLN A 46 0.30 15.50 -17.18
C GLN A 46 -0.24 14.20 -16.59
N SER A 47 0.62 13.37 -16.00
CA SER A 47 0.24 12.08 -15.42
C SER A 47 -0.81 12.17 -14.31
N ARG A 48 -0.81 13.26 -13.52
CA ARG A 48 -1.77 13.50 -12.43
C ARG A 48 -3.20 13.82 -12.90
N THR A 49 -3.39 14.10 -14.19
CA THR A 49 -4.69 14.45 -14.78
C THR A 49 -5.26 13.33 -15.65
N LEU A 50 -4.65 12.14 -15.57
CA LEU A 50 -5.15 10.92 -16.20
C LEU A 50 -6.13 10.21 -15.27
N SER A 51 -7.14 9.56 -15.84
CA SER A 51 -8.02 8.68 -15.10
C SER A 51 -7.30 7.38 -14.69
N GLY A 52 -7.84 6.65 -13.71
CA GLY A 52 -7.28 5.37 -13.28
C GLY A 52 -7.13 4.38 -14.44
N GLY A 53 -8.17 4.23 -15.27
CA GLY A 53 -8.14 3.36 -16.45
C GLY A 53 -7.14 3.82 -17.52
N GLU A 54 -6.95 5.13 -17.73
CA GLU A 54 -5.93 5.65 -18.66
C GLU A 54 -4.52 5.28 -18.20
N VAL A 55 -4.21 5.46 -16.91
CA VAL A 55 -2.91 5.08 -16.32
C VAL A 55 -2.66 3.59 -16.47
N GLN A 56 -3.67 2.77 -16.20
CA GLN A 56 -3.57 1.33 -16.32
C GLN A 56 -3.26 0.88 -17.76
N ARG A 57 -3.93 1.48 -18.75
CA ARG A 57 -3.68 1.17 -20.17
C ARG A 57 -2.32 1.64 -20.65
N ILE A 58 -1.83 2.79 -20.18
CA ILE A 58 -0.44 3.23 -20.44
C ILE A 58 0.56 2.21 -19.91
N ASN A 59 0.36 1.71 -18.69
CA ASN A 59 1.21 0.68 -18.11
C ASN A 59 1.18 -0.62 -18.94
N LEU A 60 0.02 -1.01 -19.47
CA LEU A 60 -0.10 -2.15 -20.39
C LEU A 60 0.72 -1.97 -21.68
N THR A 61 0.73 -0.77 -22.28
CA THR A 61 1.58 -0.52 -23.47
C THR A 61 3.06 -0.60 -23.16
N THR A 62 3.44 -0.23 -21.93
CA THR A 62 4.82 -0.34 -21.47
C THR A 62 5.21 -1.83 -21.38
N ALA A 63 4.34 -2.68 -20.83
CA ALA A 63 4.55 -4.13 -20.81
C ALA A 63 4.71 -4.72 -22.22
N LEU A 64 3.83 -4.36 -23.17
CA LEU A 64 3.93 -4.78 -24.58
C LEU A 64 5.23 -4.35 -25.26
N GLY A 65 5.75 -3.17 -24.90
CA GLY A 65 7.00 -2.63 -25.44
C GLY A 65 8.26 -3.37 -24.97
N THR A 66 8.22 -3.98 -23.78
CA THR A 66 9.42 -4.59 -23.18
C THR A 66 9.89 -5.87 -23.87
N SER A 67 9.00 -6.56 -24.62
CA SER A 67 9.30 -7.85 -25.27
C SER A 67 9.90 -8.91 -24.31
N LEU A 68 9.51 -8.85 -23.04
CA LEU A 68 9.82 -9.87 -22.04
C LEU A 68 8.95 -11.10 -22.23
N VAL A 69 9.48 -12.23 -21.79
CA VAL A 69 8.83 -13.56 -21.81
C VAL A 69 8.94 -14.18 -20.42
N ASN A 70 8.15 -15.23 -20.15
CA ASN A 70 8.07 -15.90 -18.83
C ASN A 70 7.71 -14.95 -17.68
N THR A 71 6.98 -13.88 -17.97
CA THR A 71 6.52 -12.92 -16.95
C THR A 71 5.06 -13.18 -16.61
N LEU A 72 4.72 -13.12 -15.32
CA LEU A 72 3.34 -13.10 -14.84
C LEU A 72 2.86 -11.65 -14.76
N PHE A 73 1.88 -11.30 -15.58
CA PHE A 73 1.19 -10.02 -15.49
C PHE A 73 -0.14 -10.23 -14.76
N VAL A 74 -0.35 -9.46 -13.68
CA VAL A 74 -1.63 -9.40 -12.97
C VAL A 74 -2.29 -8.07 -13.33
N LEU A 75 -3.48 -8.14 -13.92
CA LEU A 75 -4.25 -6.98 -14.37
C LEU A 75 -5.56 -6.92 -13.58
N ASP A 76 -5.83 -5.77 -12.98
CA ASP A 76 -7.01 -5.52 -12.16
C ASP A 76 -8.01 -4.65 -12.94
N GLU A 77 -9.01 -5.25 -13.58
CA GLU A 77 -10.06 -4.59 -14.37
C GLU A 77 -9.55 -3.65 -15.50
N PRO A 78 -8.78 -4.16 -16.48
CA PRO A 78 -8.27 -3.35 -17.58
C PRO A 78 -9.35 -2.69 -18.45
N SER A 79 -10.61 -3.15 -18.38
CA SER A 79 -11.75 -2.58 -19.11
C SER A 79 -12.29 -1.26 -18.53
N ILE A 80 -11.84 -0.81 -17.35
CA ILE A 80 -12.34 0.40 -16.69
C ILE A 80 -12.31 1.62 -17.61
N GLY A 81 -13.45 2.30 -17.74
CA GLY A 81 -13.61 3.50 -18.56
C GLY A 81 -13.38 3.30 -20.06
N LEU A 82 -13.42 2.04 -20.55
CA LEU A 82 -13.42 1.74 -21.98
C LEU A 82 -14.85 1.61 -22.51
N HIS A 83 -15.05 2.17 -23.70
CA HIS A 83 -16.29 1.96 -24.43
C HIS A 83 -16.31 0.55 -25.07
N PRO A 84 -17.47 -0.14 -25.16
CA PRO A 84 -17.59 -1.49 -25.73
C PRO A 84 -16.92 -1.66 -27.11
N ARG A 85 -16.91 -0.61 -27.93
CA ARG A 85 -16.20 -0.56 -29.23
C ARG A 85 -14.70 -0.91 -29.12
N ASP A 86 -14.04 -0.46 -28.07
CA ASP A 86 -12.58 -0.55 -27.92
C ASP A 86 -12.15 -1.80 -27.13
N MET A 87 -13.10 -2.60 -26.63
CA MET A 87 -12.83 -3.84 -25.89
C MET A 87 -12.09 -4.89 -26.73
N ALA A 88 -12.42 -5.00 -28.01
CA ALA A 88 -11.71 -5.92 -28.90
C ALA A 88 -10.21 -5.61 -28.95
N ARG A 89 -9.83 -4.33 -28.90
CA ARG A 89 -8.43 -3.93 -29.02
C ARG A 89 -7.63 -4.25 -27.76
N ILE A 90 -8.22 -4.08 -26.58
CA ILE A 90 -7.56 -4.46 -25.32
C ILE A 90 -7.44 -5.97 -25.19
N ASN A 91 -8.44 -6.73 -25.65
CA ASN A 91 -8.36 -8.19 -25.74
C ASN A 91 -7.22 -8.62 -26.67
N ASP A 92 -7.13 -8.05 -27.87
CA ASP A 92 -6.02 -8.33 -28.79
C ASP A 92 -4.65 -7.99 -28.19
N ALA A 93 -4.54 -6.88 -27.46
CA ALA A 93 -3.33 -6.49 -26.75
C ALA A 93 -2.94 -7.53 -25.68
N MET A 94 -3.90 -7.99 -24.86
CA MET A 94 -3.67 -9.02 -23.84
C MET A 94 -3.29 -10.37 -24.48
N LEU A 95 -3.97 -10.78 -25.54
CA LEU A 95 -3.67 -12.02 -26.29
C LEU A 95 -2.25 -11.97 -26.88
N ARG A 96 -1.81 -10.82 -27.42
CA ARG A 96 -0.43 -10.65 -27.90
C ARG A 96 0.60 -10.78 -26.78
N LEU A 97 0.32 -10.22 -25.59
CA LEU A 97 1.21 -10.34 -24.44
C LEU A 97 1.33 -11.80 -23.98
N ARG A 98 0.20 -12.52 -23.94
CA ARG A 98 0.15 -13.96 -23.68
C ARG A 98 0.94 -14.76 -24.72
N ASP A 99 0.66 -14.52 -26.00
CA ASP A 99 1.27 -15.24 -27.13
C ASP A 99 2.77 -14.97 -27.27
N ALA A 100 3.27 -13.88 -26.69
CA ALA A 100 4.71 -13.64 -26.54
C ALA A 100 5.40 -14.60 -25.53
N GLY A 101 4.63 -15.46 -24.84
CA GLY A 101 5.14 -16.40 -23.85
C GLY A 101 5.02 -15.90 -22.41
N ASN A 102 4.00 -15.10 -22.10
CA ASN A 102 3.71 -14.61 -20.77
C ASN A 102 2.40 -15.21 -20.23
N THR A 103 2.24 -15.19 -18.90
CA THR A 103 0.98 -15.56 -18.24
C THR A 103 0.25 -14.29 -17.82
N LEU A 104 -1.04 -14.19 -18.17
CA LEU A 104 -1.88 -13.08 -17.74
C LEU A 104 -2.93 -13.61 -16.78
N VAL A 105 -3.02 -13.00 -15.60
CA VAL A 105 -4.12 -13.18 -14.64
C VAL A 105 -4.91 -11.88 -14.64
N VAL A 106 -6.14 -11.94 -15.10
CA VAL A 106 -7.01 -10.76 -15.25
C VAL A 106 -8.19 -10.90 -14.31
N VAL A 107 -8.36 -9.94 -13.40
CA VAL A 107 -9.58 -9.78 -12.60
C VAL A 107 -10.53 -8.92 -13.40
N GLU A 108 -11.71 -9.45 -13.75
CA GLU A 108 -12.66 -8.75 -14.63
C GLU A 108 -14.11 -9.12 -14.33
N HIS A 109 -15.00 -8.22 -14.75
CA HIS A 109 -16.44 -8.37 -14.71
C HIS A 109 -17.08 -8.19 -16.09
N ASP A 110 -16.34 -7.68 -17.09
CA ASP A 110 -16.87 -7.48 -18.43
C ASP A 110 -17.02 -8.81 -19.21
N PRO A 111 -18.21 -9.13 -19.75
CA PRO A 111 -18.44 -10.36 -20.51
C PRO A 111 -17.51 -10.56 -21.70
N ALA A 112 -17.11 -9.49 -22.40
CA ALA A 112 -16.28 -9.60 -23.59
C ALA A 112 -14.86 -10.03 -23.23
N VAL A 113 -14.34 -9.61 -22.08
CA VAL A 113 -13.03 -10.09 -21.58
C VAL A 113 -13.14 -11.52 -21.07
N MET A 114 -14.16 -11.83 -20.27
CA MET A 114 -14.38 -13.17 -19.72
C MET A 114 -14.51 -14.24 -20.81
N LEU A 115 -15.22 -13.91 -21.90
CA LEU A 115 -15.43 -14.82 -23.03
C LEU A 115 -14.19 -14.95 -23.94
N ALA A 116 -13.24 -14.01 -23.88
CA ALA A 116 -11.99 -14.06 -24.64
C ALA A 116 -10.88 -14.84 -23.90
N ALA A 117 -11.06 -15.16 -22.61
CA ALA A 117 -10.09 -15.87 -21.80
C ALA A 117 -9.90 -17.33 -22.23
N ASP A 118 -8.72 -17.91 -21.99
CA ASP A 118 -8.49 -19.35 -22.23
C ASP A 118 -9.10 -20.21 -21.11
N ARG A 119 -9.11 -19.67 -19.89
CA ARG A 119 -9.58 -20.29 -18.65
C ARG A 119 -10.22 -19.24 -17.77
N LEU A 120 -11.31 -19.58 -17.12
CA LEU A 120 -12.09 -18.72 -16.24
C LEU A 120 -12.22 -19.37 -14.87
N ILE A 121 -11.89 -18.63 -13.82
CA ILE A 121 -12.03 -19.02 -12.43
C ILE A 121 -13.08 -18.11 -11.80
N ASP A 122 -14.18 -18.69 -11.34
CA ASP A 122 -15.29 -17.98 -10.70
C ASP A 122 -15.18 -18.14 -9.17
N MET A 123 -15.14 -17.01 -8.47
CA MET A 123 -15.04 -16.94 -7.01
C MET A 123 -16.45 -16.73 -6.42
N GLY A 124 -16.81 -17.48 -5.38
CA GLY A 124 -18.14 -17.35 -4.78
C GLY A 124 -18.35 -18.25 -3.56
N PRO A 125 -19.60 -18.68 -3.30
CA PRO A 125 -20.86 -18.36 -4.02
C PRO A 125 -21.43 -16.95 -3.77
N GLY A 126 -20.92 -16.21 -2.78
CA GLY A 126 -21.32 -14.83 -2.50
C GLY A 126 -20.17 -13.97 -1.97
N PRO A 127 -20.41 -12.70 -1.64
CA PRO A 127 -19.37 -11.81 -1.10
C PRO A 127 -19.10 -12.04 0.40
N GLY A 128 -17.96 -11.54 0.88
CA GLY A 128 -17.56 -11.60 2.30
C GLY A 128 -17.37 -13.03 2.82
N GLU A 129 -17.91 -13.32 4.00
CA GLU A 129 -17.78 -14.65 4.65
C GLU A 129 -18.45 -15.80 3.87
N ARG A 130 -19.35 -15.48 2.93
CA ARG A 130 -19.97 -16.45 2.01
C ARG A 130 -19.12 -16.70 0.76
N GLY A 131 -17.96 -16.07 0.64
CA GLY A 131 -17.04 -16.17 -0.49
C GLY A 131 -15.80 -16.99 -0.18
N GLY A 132 -14.72 -16.72 -0.91
CA GLY A 132 -13.41 -17.33 -0.68
C GLY A 132 -13.27 -18.77 -1.21
N GLN A 133 -14.21 -19.22 -2.03
CA GLN A 133 -14.18 -20.54 -2.65
C GLN A 133 -14.21 -20.41 -4.17
N ILE A 134 -13.51 -21.32 -4.85
CA ILE A 134 -13.61 -21.49 -6.30
C ILE A 134 -14.89 -22.26 -6.58
N VAL A 135 -15.90 -21.60 -7.15
CA VAL A 135 -17.20 -22.22 -7.49
C VAL A 135 -17.23 -22.75 -8.91
N PHE A 136 -16.34 -22.27 -9.78
CA PHE A 136 -16.11 -22.80 -11.11
C PHE A 136 -14.67 -22.59 -11.57
N ASP A 137 -14.12 -23.55 -12.28
CA ASP A 137 -12.79 -23.50 -12.90
C ASP A 137 -12.84 -24.28 -14.21
N GLY A 138 -12.76 -23.58 -15.35
CA GLY A 138 -12.93 -24.20 -16.65
C GLY A 138 -12.87 -23.21 -17.81
N THR A 139 -13.43 -23.58 -18.96
CA THR A 139 -13.45 -22.72 -20.16
C THR A 139 -14.62 -21.73 -20.13
N PRO A 140 -14.54 -20.60 -20.86
CA PRO A 140 -15.65 -19.63 -20.93
C PRO A 140 -16.93 -20.17 -21.59
N GLU A 141 -16.85 -21.26 -22.34
CA GLU A 141 -18.05 -21.91 -22.89
C GLU A 141 -18.77 -22.71 -21.81
N ALA A 142 -18.03 -23.43 -20.96
CA ALA A 142 -18.59 -24.28 -19.92
C ALA A 142 -19.32 -23.47 -18.83
N ILE A 143 -18.81 -22.27 -18.46
CA ILE A 143 -19.42 -21.45 -17.40
C ILE A 143 -20.87 -21.05 -17.71
N ARG A 144 -21.23 -20.88 -18.99
CA ARG A 144 -22.61 -20.50 -19.39
C ARG A 144 -23.64 -21.51 -18.92
N SER A 145 -23.25 -22.77 -18.75
CA SER A 145 -24.11 -23.85 -18.23
C SER A 145 -23.92 -24.12 -16.73
N ALA A 146 -22.90 -23.55 -16.11
CA ALA A 146 -22.57 -23.79 -14.72
C ALA A 146 -23.63 -23.19 -13.77
N ASP A 147 -23.86 -23.88 -12.64
CA ASP A 147 -24.75 -23.42 -11.58
C ASP A 147 -24.02 -22.43 -10.66
N THR A 148 -23.51 -21.35 -11.25
CA THR A 148 -22.91 -20.22 -10.54
C THR A 148 -23.65 -18.93 -10.87
N LEU A 149 -23.48 -17.90 -10.06
CA LEU A 149 -24.12 -16.60 -10.28
C LEU A 149 -23.66 -16.00 -11.61
N THR A 150 -22.35 -15.99 -11.85
CA THR A 150 -21.73 -15.56 -13.11
C THR A 150 -22.24 -16.38 -14.29
N GLY A 151 -22.28 -17.71 -14.15
CA GLY A 151 -22.81 -18.61 -15.18
C GLY A 151 -24.29 -18.39 -15.50
N ALA A 152 -25.09 -17.99 -14.51
CA ALA A 152 -26.50 -17.64 -14.74
C ALA A 152 -26.66 -16.35 -15.56
N TYR A 153 -25.82 -15.34 -15.38
CA TYR A 153 -25.84 -14.12 -16.19
C TYR A 153 -25.26 -14.36 -17.59
N LEU A 154 -24.09 -15.00 -17.71
CA LEU A 154 -23.46 -15.31 -19.01
C LEU A 154 -24.29 -16.30 -19.84
N GLY A 155 -25.03 -17.19 -19.19
CA GLY A 155 -25.98 -18.12 -19.80
C GLY A 155 -27.38 -17.53 -20.05
N ALA A 156 -27.58 -16.23 -19.80
CA ALA A 156 -28.86 -15.53 -19.92
C ALA A 156 -30.03 -16.14 -19.10
N ARG A 157 -29.73 -16.95 -18.08
CA ARG A 157 -30.72 -17.45 -17.09
C ARG A 157 -31.13 -16.37 -16.09
N LYS A 158 -30.28 -15.36 -15.89
CA LYS A 158 -30.56 -14.12 -15.17
C LYS A 158 -30.23 -12.93 -16.05
N THR A 159 -31.02 -11.86 -15.94
CA THR A 159 -30.82 -10.59 -16.65
C THR A 159 -31.05 -9.42 -15.70
N ILE A 160 -30.40 -8.28 -15.96
CA ILE A 160 -30.59 -7.07 -15.16
C ILE A 160 -31.97 -6.47 -15.48
N GLY A 161 -32.83 -6.36 -14.46
CA GLY A 161 -34.17 -5.83 -14.64
C GLY A 161 -34.17 -4.33 -14.93
N MET A 162 -34.72 -3.92 -16.08
CA MET A 162 -34.72 -2.53 -16.55
C MET A 162 -35.59 -1.56 -15.72
N GLY A 163 -36.55 -2.06 -14.94
CA GLY A 163 -37.50 -1.23 -14.19
C GLY A 163 -38.50 -0.50 -15.10
N PHE A 164 -39.33 0.37 -14.52
CA PHE A 164 -40.25 1.21 -15.28
C PHE A 164 -39.54 2.47 -15.77
N LYS A 165 -39.44 2.63 -17.09
CA LYS A 165 -38.92 3.85 -17.72
C LYS A 165 -39.92 4.99 -17.55
N ARG A 166 -39.42 6.19 -17.25
CA ARG A 166 -40.22 7.40 -17.14
C ARG A 166 -40.12 8.17 -18.46
N ALA A 167 -41.23 8.29 -19.18
CA ALA A 167 -41.25 9.01 -20.45
C ALA A 167 -40.78 10.47 -20.30
N VAL A 168 -39.95 10.93 -21.23
CA VAL A 168 -39.55 12.34 -21.36
C VAL A 168 -40.46 12.98 -22.39
N THR A 169 -41.18 14.02 -21.96
CA THR A 169 -42.10 14.83 -22.78
C THR A 169 -41.61 16.27 -22.86
N ASP A 170 -42.19 17.07 -23.74
CA ASP A 170 -41.87 18.51 -23.85
C ASP A 170 -42.16 19.31 -22.57
N SER A 171 -43.09 18.81 -21.74
CA SER A 171 -43.41 19.39 -20.43
C SER A 171 -42.48 18.96 -19.30
N THR A 172 -41.51 18.06 -19.56
CA THR A 172 -40.57 17.59 -18.53
C THR A 172 -39.60 18.73 -18.19
N PRO A 173 -39.43 19.10 -16.91
CA PRO A 173 -38.50 20.16 -16.51
C PRO A 173 -37.06 19.80 -16.90
N ARG A 174 -36.26 20.77 -17.34
CA ARG A 174 -34.90 20.54 -17.86
C ARG A 174 -33.88 21.50 -17.23
N LEU A 175 -32.67 21.00 -17.02
CA LEU A 175 -31.47 21.79 -16.78
C LEU A 175 -30.75 21.94 -18.11
N ILE A 176 -30.45 23.17 -18.53
CA ILE A 176 -29.87 23.46 -19.84
C ILE A 176 -28.48 24.06 -19.63
N LEU A 177 -27.48 23.42 -20.20
CA LEU A 177 -26.11 23.93 -20.27
C LEU A 177 -25.85 24.38 -21.71
N GLU A 178 -25.53 25.65 -21.91
CA GLU A 178 -25.28 26.24 -23.23
C GLU A 178 -23.80 26.59 -23.44
N GLY A 179 -23.30 26.28 -24.64
CA GLY A 179 -22.00 26.73 -25.13
C GLY A 179 -20.79 26.20 -24.35
N ALA A 180 -20.82 24.95 -23.91
CA ALA A 180 -19.70 24.34 -23.21
C ALA A 180 -18.50 24.14 -24.15
N ARG A 181 -17.34 24.67 -23.76
CA ARG A 181 -16.11 24.76 -24.58
C ARG A 181 -14.84 24.37 -23.83
N GLU A 182 -14.99 23.71 -22.68
CA GLU A 182 -13.84 23.24 -21.90
C GLU A 182 -13.15 22.05 -22.61
N HIS A 183 -11.82 22.04 -22.61
CA HIS A 183 -10.99 21.04 -23.29
C HIS A 183 -11.36 20.87 -24.78
N ASN A 184 -11.86 19.70 -25.18
CA ASN A 184 -12.20 19.36 -26.56
C ASN A 184 -13.67 19.60 -26.92
N LEU A 185 -14.49 20.15 -26.01
CA LEU A 185 -15.90 20.41 -26.26
C LEU A 185 -16.08 21.52 -27.31
N LYS A 186 -16.93 21.27 -28.32
CA LYS A 186 -17.14 22.16 -29.48
C LYS A 186 -18.47 22.90 -29.37
N ASP A 187 -18.52 23.86 -28.44
CA ASP A 187 -19.69 24.71 -28.21
C ASP A 187 -20.97 23.89 -27.90
N VAL A 188 -20.80 22.91 -27.03
CA VAL A 188 -21.81 21.89 -26.75
C VAL A 188 -22.93 22.48 -25.90
N SER A 189 -24.16 22.38 -26.41
CA SER A 189 -25.37 22.74 -25.67
C SER A 189 -26.22 21.49 -25.44
N VAL A 190 -26.56 21.21 -24.18
CA VAL A 190 -27.21 19.96 -23.77
C VAL A 190 -28.30 20.24 -22.76
N GLU A 191 -29.41 19.52 -22.90
CA GLU A 191 -30.52 19.55 -21.97
C GLU A 191 -30.59 18.26 -21.15
N PHE A 192 -30.69 18.40 -19.83
CA PHE A 192 -30.81 17.30 -18.88
C PHE A 192 -32.24 17.26 -18.31
N PRO A 193 -33.10 16.32 -18.74
CA PRO A 193 -34.42 16.13 -18.13
C PRO A 193 -34.32 15.83 -16.63
N LEU A 194 -35.01 16.62 -15.81
CA LEU A 194 -35.03 16.47 -14.36
C LEU A 194 -36.01 15.36 -13.94
N GLN A 195 -35.76 14.78 -12.75
CA GLN A 195 -36.49 13.63 -12.21
C GLN A 195 -36.49 12.40 -13.13
N ARG A 196 -35.40 12.25 -13.88
CA ARG A 196 -35.11 11.16 -14.82
C ARG A 196 -33.71 10.61 -14.57
N LEU A 197 -33.48 9.38 -15.01
CA LEU A 197 -32.15 8.81 -15.15
C LEU A 197 -31.58 9.21 -16.51
N VAL A 198 -30.70 10.19 -16.50
CA VAL A 198 -29.96 10.62 -17.69
C VAL A 198 -28.60 9.94 -17.70
N VAL A 199 -28.26 9.24 -18.78
CA VAL A 199 -26.94 8.63 -18.94
C VAL A 199 -26.15 9.36 -20.02
N VAL A 200 -24.95 9.81 -19.65
CA VAL A 200 -23.97 10.41 -20.56
C VAL A 200 -22.99 9.33 -20.97
N THR A 201 -22.99 9.00 -22.26
CA THR A 201 -22.21 7.92 -22.87
C THR A 201 -21.38 8.47 -24.02
N GLY A 202 -20.55 7.62 -24.62
CA GLY A 202 -19.65 7.97 -25.70
C GLY A 202 -18.26 7.40 -25.49
N VAL A 203 -17.45 7.37 -26.54
CA VAL A 203 -16.11 6.77 -26.52
C VAL A 203 -15.17 7.45 -25.51
N SER A 204 -14.11 6.76 -25.07
CA SER A 204 -13.12 7.36 -24.17
C SER A 204 -12.47 8.59 -24.83
N GLY A 205 -12.32 9.68 -24.07
CA GLY A 205 -11.85 10.96 -24.59
C GLY A 205 -12.89 11.79 -25.37
N SER A 206 -14.17 11.40 -25.44
CA SER A 206 -15.19 12.17 -26.17
C SER A 206 -15.60 13.51 -25.52
N GLY A 207 -15.25 13.71 -24.24
CA GLY A 207 -15.57 14.93 -23.47
C GLY A 207 -16.58 14.72 -22.34
N LYS A 208 -16.94 13.49 -21.97
CA LYS A 208 -17.91 13.17 -20.88
C LYS A 208 -17.53 13.81 -19.54
N SER A 209 -16.31 13.56 -19.06
CA SER A 209 -15.81 14.12 -17.80
C SER A 209 -15.67 15.64 -17.90
N SER A 210 -15.21 16.19 -19.03
CA SER A 210 -15.17 17.64 -19.26
C SER A 210 -16.56 18.28 -19.11
N LEU A 211 -17.59 17.66 -19.70
CA LEU A 211 -18.95 18.18 -19.64
C LEU A 211 -19.53 18.14 -18.22
N ILE A 212 -19.35 17.03 -17.51
CA ILE A 212 -20.03 16.80 -16.22
C ILE A 212 -19.19 17.25 -15.03
N GLN A 213 -17.90 16.89 -14.97
CA GLN A 213 -17.01 17.13 -13.84
C GLN A 213 -16.35 18.51 -13.90
N ASP A 214 -15.93 18.97 -15.07
CA ASP A 214 -15.19 20.23 -15.20
C ASP A 214 -16.14 21.44 -15.43
N VAL A 215 -17.28 21.22 -16.10
CA VAL A 215 -18.25 22.29 -16.42
C VAL A 215 -19.49 22.22 -15.53
N LEU A 216 -20.31 21.16 -15.62
CA LEU A 216 -21.64 21.12 -15.00
C LEU A 216 -21.59 21.12 -13.46
N ALA A 217 -20.80 20.23 -12.86
CA ALA A 217 -20.73 20.10 -11.40
C ALA A 217 -20.20 21.38 -10.73
N PRO A 218 -19.08 21.99 -11.18
CA PRO A 218 -18.59 23.23 -10.59
C PRO A 218 -19.55 24.41 -10.83
N ALA A 219 -20.19 24.49 -12.01
CA ALA A 219 -21.16 25.54 -12.29
C ALA A 219 -22.37 25.48 -11.34
N LEU A 220 -22.88 24.28 -11.06
CA LEU A 220 -23.95 24.05 -10.09
C LEU A 220 -23.50 24.30 -8.65
N LEU A 221 -22.33 23.80 -8.24
CA LEU A 221 -21.78 24.05 -6.90
C LEU A 221 -21.63 25.55 -6.64
N ARG A 222 -21.14 26.30 -7.64
CA ARG A 222 -21.05 27.77 -7.59
C ARG A 222 -22.42 28.43 -7.51
N HIS A 223 -23.41 27.95 -8.27
CA HIS A 223 -24.80 28.44 -8.17
C HIS A 223 -25.38 28.29 -6.76
N PHE A 224 -25.08 27.16 -6.10
CA PHE A 224 -25.51 26.88 -4.72
C PHE A 224 -24.60 27.49 -3.64
N GLY A 225 -23.57 28.26 -4.01
CA GLY A 225 -22.66 28.91 -3.06
C GLY A 225 -21.73 27.95 -2.32
N LYS A 226 -21.50 26.73 -2.84
CA LYS A 226 -20.55 25.76 -2.30
C LYS A 226 -19.13 26.04 -2.82
N SER A 227 -18.12 25.67 -2.04
CA SER A 227 -16.72 25.75 -2.47
C SER A 227 -16.48 24.77 -3.63
N THR A 228 -15.86 25.26 -4.69
CA THR A 228 -15.56 24.50 -5.91
C THR A 228 -14.47 25.21 -6.69
N ASP A 229 -13.80 24.48 -7.58
CA ASP A 229 -12.93 25.06 -8.59
C ASP A 229 -13.71 25.93 -9.58
N THR A 230 -12.99 26.77 -10.34
CA THR A 230 -13.58 27.60 -11.38
C THR A 230 -14.24 26.70 -12.43
N PRO A 231 -15.54 26.85 -12.74
CA PRO A 231 -16.19 26.07 -13.78
C PRO A 231 -15.53 26.30 -15.14
N GLY A 232 -15.42 25.24 -15.93
CA GLY A 232 -14.92 25.31 -17.30
C GLY A 232 -15.75 26.25 -18.18
N ALA A 233 -15.18 26.62 -19.33
CA ALA A 233 -15.79 27.61 -20.23
C ALA A 233 -17.19 27.18 -20.71
N HIS A 234 -18.20 28.00 -20.43
CA HIS A 234 -19.59 27.84 -20.89
C HIS A 234 -20.28 29.21 -20.98
N ASP A 235 -21.39 29.30 -21.71
CA ASP A 235 -22.14 30.57 -21.86
C ASP A 235 -23.15 30.76 -20.73
N ARG A 236 -24.05 29.80 -20.54
CA ARG A 236 -25.15 29.90 -19.58
C ARG A 236 -25.53 28.54 -19.00
N LEU A 237 -26.02 28.57 -17.76
CA LEU A 237 -26.66 27.44 -17.09
C LEU A 237 -28.06 27.87 -16.67
N LEU A 238 -29.10 27.28 -17.29
CA LEU A 238 -30.51 27.60 -17.06
C LEU A 238 -31.21 26.41 -16.40
N GLY A 239 -32.21 26.65 -15.54
CA GLY A 239 -32.95 25.57 -14.86
C GLY A 239 -32.32 25.11 -13.55
N ALA A 240 -31.16 25.65 -13.15
CA ALA A 240 -30.51 25.34 -11.88
C ALA A 240 -31.40 25.73 -10.68
N GLU A 241 -32.24 26.75 -10.84
CA GLU A 241 -33.21 27.20 -9.85
C GLU A 241 -34.30 26.17 -9.56
N GLN A 242 -34.46 25.12 -10.37
CA GLN A 242 -35.42 24.04 -10.15
C GLN A 242 -34.89 22.96 -9.20
N LEU A 243 -33.59 23.01 -8.89
CA LEU A 243 -32.88 22.07 -8.03
C LEU A 243 -32.67 22.64 -6.62
N GLY A 244 -32.64 21.75 -5.62
CA GLY A 244 -32.35 22.14 -4.24
C GLY A 244 -30.85 22.13 -3.92
N GLU A 245 -30.13 21.20 -4.54
CA GLU A 245 -28.73 20.91 -4.28
C GLU A 245 -28.14 20.07 -5.42
N VAL A 246 -26.81 20.10 -5.57
CA VAL A 246 -26.04 19.15 -6.38
C VAL A 246 -25.09 18.33 -5.50
N VAL A 247 -24.94 17.05 -5.83
CA VAL A 247 -24.03 16.12 -5.20
C VAL A 247 -23.27 15.34 -6.29
N PHE A 248 -21.95 15.44 -6.28
CA PHE A 248 -21.07 14.65 -7.15
C PHE A 248 -20.56 13.42 -6.38
N VAL A 249 -20.72 12.23 -6.95
CA VAL A 249 -20.38 10.95 -6.34
C VAL A 249 -19.36 10.23 -7.21
N ASP A 250 -18.12 10.19 -6.72
CA ASP A 250 -16.97 9.59 -7.37
C ASP A 250 -16.39 8.40 -6.56
N GLN A 251 -15.33 7.81 -7.09
CA GLN A 251 -14.58 6.71 -6.45
C GLN A 251 -13.55 7.18 -5.42
N SER A 252 -13.50 8.49 -5.09
CA SER A 252 -12.54 8.99 -4.10
C SER A 252 -12.75 8.33 -2.72
N PRO A 253 -11.68 8.05 -1.96
CA PRO A 253 -11.81 7.42 -0.64
C PRO A 253 -12.67 8.26 0.32
N ILE A 254 -13.65 7.65 0.98
CA ILE A 254 -14.58 8.34 1.91
C ILE A 254 -13.85 8.97 3.10
N GLY A 255 -12.80 8.32 3.60
CA GLY A 255 -12.07 8.79 4.77
C GLY A 255 -10.75 8.06 4.97
N LYS A 256 -9.74 8.78 5.45
CA LYS A 256 -8.37 8.26 5.65
C LYS A 256 -8.14 7.60 7.01
N THR A 257 -9.15 7.56 7.89
CA THR A 257 -8.97 7.13 9.29
C THR A 257 -9.71 5.85 9.61
N ALA A 258 -9.09 4.96 10.39
CA ALA A 258 -9.69 3.71 10.88
C ALA A 258 -10.87 3.93 11.86
N ARG A 259 -11.17 5.18 12.22
CA ARG A 259 -12.30 5.57 13.07
C ARG A 259 -13.62 5.70 12.30
N SER A 260 -13.57 5.83 10.98
CA SER A 260 -14.78 5.78 10.16
C SER A 260 -15.13 4.33 9.85
N ASN A 261 -16.40 3.97 9.98
CA ASN A 261 -16.94 2.65 9.63
C ASN A 261 -18.35 2.79 9.02
N PRO A 262 -18.89 1.76 8.37
CA PRO A 262 -20.20 1.83 7.72
C PRO A 262 -21.32 2.36 8.62
N VAL A 263 -21.39 1.88 9.86
CA VAL A 263 -22.48 2.23 10.78
C VAL A 263 -22.43 3.68 11.26
N SER A 264 -21.22 4.23 11.45
CA SER A 264 -21.06 5.66 11.77
C SER A 264 -21.29 6.56 10.56
N TYR A 265 -20.93 6.10 9.36
CA TYR A 265 -21.10 6.87 8.12
C TYR A 265 -22.57 7.13 7.78
N VAL A 266 -23.42 6.10 7.82
CA VAL A 266 -24.87 6.27 7.57
C VAL A 266 -25.63 6.86 8.77
N GLY A 267 -24.96 7.01 9.91
CA GLY A 267 -25.56 7.51 11.16
C GLY A 267 -26.39 6.48 11.93
N ALA A 268 -26.31 5.19 11.59
CA ALA A 268 -27.00 4.11 12.31
C ALA A 268 -26.44 3.93 13.73
N TRP A 269 -25.19 4.35 13.95
CA TRP A 269 -24.52 4.20 15.24
C TRP A 269 -25.23 4.96 16.36
N ASP A 270 -25.84 6.11 16.08
CA ASP A 270 -26.53 6.92 17.08
C ASP A 270 -27.77 6.21 17.64
N ALA A 271 -28.54 5.56 16.75
CA ALA A 271 -29.71 4.77 17.14
C ALA A 271 -29.30 3.56 18.00
N ILE A 272 -28.22 2.87 17.64
CA ILE A 272 -27.71 1.72 18.41
C ILE A 272 -27.20 2.17 19.79
N ARG A 273 -26.44 3.28 19.87
CA ARG A 273 -25.95 3.81 21.16
C ARG A 273 -27.07 4.21 22.09
N ALA A 274 -28.19 4.71 21.57
CA ALA A 274 -29.36 5.04 22.38
C ALA A 274 -29.96 3.79 23.05
N LEU A 275 -30.00 2.64 22.35
CA LEU A 275 -30.45 1.38 22.92
C LEU A 275 -29.56 0.90 24.08
N PHE A 276 -28.24 1.03 23.94
CA PHE A 276 -27.30 0.68 25.01
C PHE A 276 -27.40 1.62 26.22
N ALA A 277 -27.66 2.91 26.00
CA ALA A 277 -27.88 3.86 27.10
C ALA A 277 -29.18 3.55 27.87
N ASP A 278 -30.17 2.94 27.22
CA ASP A 278 -31.44 2.58 27.84
C ASP A 278 -31.41 1.25 28.62
N ALA A 279 -30.34 0.47 28.47
CA ALA A 279 -30.18 -0.82 29.15
C ALA A 279 -30.24 -0.66 30.69
N PRO A 280 -30.77 -1.67 31.43
CA PRO A 280 -30.94 -1.57 32.88
C PRO A 280 -29.65 -1.20 33.63
N LEU A 281 -28.50 -1.80 33.25
CA LEU A 281 -27.20 -1.52 33.85
C LEU A 281 -26.70 -0.09 33.52
N SER A 282 -26.98 0.41 32.32
CA SER A 282 -26.64 1.78 31.92
C SER A 282 -27.41 2.81 32.72
N ARG A 283 -28.72 2.59 32.96
CA ARG A 283 -29.54 3.47 33.79
C ARG A 283 -29.07 3.49 35.24
N GLN A 284 -28.63 2.35 35.80
CA GLN A 284 -28.05 2.28 37.14
C GLN A 284 -26.73 3.04 37.26
N ARG A 285 -25.89 2.98 36.21
CA ARG A 285 -24.57 3.65 36.16
C ARG A 285 -24.61 5.07 35.57
N SER A 286 -25.80 5.59 35.24
CA SER A 286 -26.00 6.88 34.58
C SER A 286 -25.19 7.04 33.28
N TYR A 287 -25.04 5.97 32.51
CA TYR A 287 -24.34 6.00 31.23
C TYR A 287 -25.23 6.62 30.14
N THR A 288 -24.67 7.60 29.43
CA THR A 288 -25.32 8.27 28.29
C THR A 288 -24.83 7.68 26.97
N PRO A 289 -25.51 7.95 25.83
CA PRO A 289 -25.07 7.45 24.52
C PRO A 289 -23.62 7.81 24.17
N THR A 290 -23.09 8.92 24.69
CA THR A 290 -21.69 9.34 24.50
C THR A 290 -20.70 8.33 25.06
N LYS A 291 -21.06 7.59 26.11
CA LYS A 291 -20.21 6.56 26.73
C LYS A 291 -19.93 5.38 25.81
N PHE A 292 -20.86 5.08 24.90
CA PHE A 292 -20.77 4.00 23.91
C PHE A 292 -20.18 4.46 22.57
N SER A 293 -19.65 5.69 22.49
CA SER A 293 -18.96 6.16 21.28
C SER A 293 -17.49 5.70 21.30
N PHE A 294 -17.01 5.12 20.19
CA PHE A 294 -15.59 4.82 20.00
C PHE A 294 -14.81 6.04 19.44
N ASN A 295 -15.52 7.03 18.87
CA ASN A 295 -14.92 8.24 18.32
C ASN A 295 -14.66 9.32 19.36
N SER A 296 -15.49 9.36 20.41
CA SER A 296 -15.53 10.41 21.42
C SER A 296 -16.02 9.84 22.74
N GLY A 297 -15.75 10.53 23.86
CA GLY A 297 -16.13 10.05 25.19
C GLY A 297 -15.08 9.18 25.88
N ASP A 298 -15.32 8.87 27.14
CA ASP A 298 -14.39 8.23 28.06
C ASP A 298 -14.59 6.71 28.19
N GLY A 299 -15.60 6.13 27.52
CA GLY A 299 -15.84 4.68 27.49
C GLY A 299 -14.98 3.89 26.49
N ARG A 300 -14.30 4.57 25.55
CA ARG A 300 -13.37 3.92 24.60
C ARG A 300 -12.11 3.43 25.27
N CYS A 301 -11.48 2.41 24.70
CA CYS A 301 -10.17 1.94 25.12
C CYS A 301 -9.14 3.09 25.01
N PRO A 302 -8.44 3.45 26.11
CA PRO A 302 -7.49 4.56 26.11
C PRO A 302 -6.25 4.27 25.25
N THR A 303 -5.84 3.00 25.18
CA THR A 303 -4.62 2.54 24.50
C THR A 303 -4.71 2.71 23.00
N CYS A 304 -5.79 2.24 22.39
CA CYS A 304 -6.01 2.39 20.94
C CYS A 304 -6.84 3.63 20.58
N GLY A 305 -7.23 4.44 21.58
CA GLY A 305 -8.10 5.60 21.38
C GLY A 305 -9.45 5.28 20.71
N GLY A 306 -9.94 4.04 20.85
CA GLY A 306 -11.16 3.53 20.23
C GLY A 306 -11.04 2.93 18.82
N SER A 307 -9.84 2.85 18.22
CA SER A 307 -9.67 2.18 16.91
C SER A 307 -9.89 0.67 16.96
N GLY A 308 -9.55 0.04 18.09
CA GLY A 308 -9.50 -1.41 18.28
C GLY A 308 -8.21 -2.04 17.75
N PHE A 309 -7.46 -1.30 16.93
CA PHE A 309 -6.24 -1.78 16.29
C PHE A 309 -5.08 -0.85 16.57
N GLU A 310 -3.91 -1.43 16.81
CA GLU A 310 -2.63 -0.75 16.78
C GLU A 310 -2.10 -0.84 15.34
N HIS A 311 -1.82 0.30 14.74
CA HIS A 311 -1.17 0.37 13.44
C HIS A 311 0.34 0.22 13.67
N VAL A 312 0.89 -0.88 13.21
CA VAL A 312 2.32 -1.16 13.27
C VAL A 312 2.89 -0.90 11.89
N GLU A 313 3.48 0.29 11.73
CA GLU A 313 4.19 0.65 10.50
C GLU A 313 5.37 -0.31 10.29
N MET A 314 5.43 -0.92 9.11
CA MET A 314 6.49 -1.84 8.70
C MET A 314 7.28 -1.18 7.57
N GLN A 315 8.59 -1.02 7.74
CA GLN A 315 9.38 -0.20 6.79
C GLN A 315 9.53 -0.79 5.39
N PHE A 316 9.49 -2.12 5.26
CA PHE A 316 9.77 -2.86 4.01
C PHE A 316 8.72 -3.93 3.70
N LEU A 317 7.66 -4.00 4.51
CA LEU A 317 6.52 -4.89 4.35
C LEU A 317 5.26 -4.03 4.43
N SER A 318 4.11 -4.56 4.00
CA SER A 318 2.83 -3.89 4.24
C SER A 318 2.61 -3.70 5.73
N ASP A 319 2.14 -2.51 6.10
CA ASP A 319 1.79 -2.19 7.49
C ASP A 319 0.83 -3.22 8.06
N VAL A 320 1.04 -3.58 9.33
CA VAL A 320 0.23 -4.59 10.00
C VAL A 320 -0.67 -3.91 11.02
N TYR A 321 -1.97 -4.19 10.94
CA TYR A 321 -2.93 -3.78 11.96
C TYR A 321 -3.12 -4.91 12.96
N LEU A 322 -2.60 -4.74 14.17
CA LEU A 322 -2.74 -5.72 15.24
C LEU A 322 -3.94 -5.37 16.10
N ARG A 323 -4.63 -6.40 16.62
CA ARG A 323 -5.63 -6.17 17.66
C ARG A 323 -4.97 -5.51 18.87
N CYS A 324 -5.60 -4.47 19.38
CA CYS A 324 -5.12 -3.78 20.57
C CYS A 324 -4.99 -4.77 21.74
N PRO A 325 -3.85 -4.83 22.45
CA PRO A 325 -3.64 -5.82 23.51
C PRO A 325 -4.58 -5.63 24.71
N ASP A 326 -5.02 -4.39 24.98
CA ASP A 326 -5.83 -4.09 26.17
C ASP A 326 -7.33 -4.33 25.96
N CYS A 327 -7.83 -4.18 24.73
CA CYS A 327 -9.24 -4.41 24.42
C CYS A 327 -9.50 -5.58 23.47
N ASP A 328 -8.46 -6.22 22.95
CA ASP A 328 -8.52 -7.31 21.96
C ASP A 328 -9.44 -6.98 20.76
N GLY A 329 -9.26 -5.80 20.16
CA GLY A 329 -10.09 -5.37 19.04
C GLY A 329 -11.46 -4.78 19.41
N LYS A 330 -11.89 -4.91 20.68
CA LYS A 330 -13.25 -4.53 21.10
C LYS A 330 -13.50 -3.03 21.20
N ARG A 331 -12.47 -2.18 21.11
CA ARG A 331 -12.55 -0.70 21.10
C ARG A 331 -12.99 -0.01 22.40
N TYR A 332 -13.49 -0.76 23.39
CA TYR A 332 -14.06 -0.21 24.62
C TYR A 332 -13.32 -0.66 25.88
N ARG A 333 -13.52 0.07 26.98
CA ARG A 333 -13.09 -0.34 28.32
C ARG A 333 -13.91 -1.56 28.79
N PRO A 334 -13.36 -2.42 29.66
CA PRO A 334 -14.06 -3.59 30.20
C PRO A 334 -15.43 -3.27 30.79
N GLU A 335 -15.53 -2.18 31.57
CA GLU A 335 -16.80 -1.80 32.24
C GLU A 335 -17.94 -1.46 31.27
N ILE A 336 -17.62 -1.06 30.03
CA ILE A 336 -18.61 -0.76 28.99
C ILE A 336 -19.13 -2.05 28.34
N LEU A 337 -18.27 -3.06 28.21
CA LEU A 337 -18.60 -4.37 27.64
C LEU A 337 -19.50 -5.21 28.57
N GLU A 338 -19.62 -4.83 29.84
CA GLU A 338 -20.58 -5.43 30.78
C GLU A 338 -22.03 -5.06 30.44
N VAL A 339 -22.25 -3.92 29.79
CA VAL A 339 -23.59 -3.51 29.36
C VAL A 339 -24.00 -4.35 28.16
N ARG A 340 -25.07 -5.12 28.32
CA ARG A 340 -25.62 -5.99 27.29
C ARG A 340 -27.08 -5.68 26.99
N ILE A 341 -27.46 -5.91 25.74
CA ILE A 341 -28.84 -5.87 25.27
C ILE A 341 -29.23 -7.26 24.77
N GLU A 342 -30.49 -7.65 24.95
CA GLU A 342 -31.03 -8.91 24.44
C GLU A 342 -31.66 -8.68 23.07
N ARG A 343 -31.28 -9.48 22.07
CA ARG A 343 -31.85 -9.48 20.72
C ARG A 343 -31.97 -10.92 20.23
N GLY A 344 -33.22 -11.39 20.07
CA GLY A 344 -33.49 -12.81 19.86
C GLY A 344 -32.95 -13.65 21.03
N ASP A 345 -32.24 -14.73 20.72
CA ASP A 345 -31.62 -15.61 21.72
C ASP A 345 -30.20 -15.17 22.13
N ARG A 346 -29.74 -13.98 21.69
CA ARG A 346 -28.38 -13.48 21.90
C ARG A 346 -28.36 -12.31 22.88
N SER A 347 -27.43 -12.38 23.84
CA SER A 347 -27.06 -11.26 24.71
C SER A 347 -25.79 -10.62 24.16
N LEU A 348 -25.89 -9.37 23.69
CA LEU A 348 -24.82 -8.70 22.93
C LEU A 348 -24.35 -7.45 23.66
N ASN A 349 -23.03 -7.31 23.78
CA ASN A 349 -22.41 -6.04 24.18
C ASN A 349 -22.15 -5.14 22.95
N VAL A 350 -21.72 -3.90 23.19
CA VAL A 350 -21.49 -2.90 22.13
C VAL A 350 -20.44 -3.32 21.08
N ALA A 351 -19.42 -4.08 21.47
CA ALA A 351 -18.40 -4.59 20.55
C ALA A 351 -18.92 -5.77 19.74
N ASP A 352 -19.73 -6.65 20.35
CA ASP A 352 -20.35 -7.77 19.63
C ASP A 352 -21.25 -7.26 18.50
N VAL A 353 -22.00 -6.17 18.74
CA VAL A 353 -22.83 -5.54 17.70
C VAL A 353 -22.00 -4.98 16.55
N LEU A 354 -20.83 -4.39 16.83
CA LEU A 354 -19.94 -3.86 15.79
C LEU A 354 -19.30 -4.97 14.94
N ASP A 355 -19.17 -6.18 15.46
CA ASP A 355 -18.60 -7.33 14.73
C ASP A 355 -19.63 -8.04 13.84
N LEU A 356 -20.92 -7.76 14.02
CA LEU A 356 -21.97 -8.28 13.14
C LEU A 356 -21.81 -7.75 11.71
N THR A 357 -22.10 -8.62 10.75
CA THR A 357 -22.40 -8.20 9.39
C THR A 357 -23.69 -7.36 9.36
N VAL A 358 -23.81 -6.49 8.36
CA VAL A 358 -25.03 -5.69 8.15
C VAL A 358 -26.27 -6.60 8.03
N SER A 359 -26.15 -7.76 7.37
CA SER A 359 -27.23 -8.75 7.24
C SER A 359 -27.67 -9.31 8.61
N GLU A 360 -26.72 -9.70 9.46
CA GLU A 360 -27.05 -10.22 10.80
C GLU A 360 -27.66 -9.14 11.68
N ALA A 361 -27.14 -7.91 11.61
CA ALA A 361 -27.69 -6.78 12.33
C ALA A 361 -29.12 -6.46 11.87
N ALA A 362 -29.40 -6.50 10.56
CA ALA A 362 -30.75 -6.26 10.04
C ALA A 362 -31.77 -7.29 10.57
N GLU A 363 -31.38 -8.56 10.71
CA GLU A 363 -32.27 -9.59 11.26
C GLU A 363 -32.45 -9.46 12.79
N LEU A 364 -31.36 -9.23 13.53
CA LEU A 364 -31.40 -9.12 15.00
C LEU A 364 -32.13 -7.87 15.50
N PHE A 365 -32.02 -6.75 14.77
CA PHE A 365 -32.65 -5.48 15.12
C PHE A 365 -33.97 -5.25 14.38
N LYS A 366 -34.59 -6.29 13.79
CA LYS A 366 -35.84 -6.16 13.00
C LYS A 366 -37.00 -5.48 13.72
N ALA A 367 -37.05 -5.56 15.05
CA ALA A 367 -38.05 -4.90 15.88
C ALA A 367 -37.74 -3.41 16.15
N ASP A 368 -36.48 -3.00 16.02
CA ASP A 368 -35.99 -1.64 16.27
C ASP A 368 -36.11 -0.78 15.01
N ARG A 369 -37.28 -0.19 14.79
CA ARG A 369 -37.62 0.57 13.57
C ARG A 369 -36.58 1.63 13.19
N GLU A 370 -36.04 2.37 14.16
CA GLU A 370 -35.04 3.41 13.91
C GLU A 370 -33.70 2.85 13.44
N VAL A 371 -33.28 1.68 13.94
CA VAL A 371 -32.03 1.02 13.53
C VAL A 371 -32.16 0.49 12.11
N ILE A 372 -33.24 -0.24 11.81
CA ILE A 372 -33.49 -0.79 10.48
C ILE A 372 -33.65 0.30 9.42
N ARG A 373 -34.32 1.41 9.76
CA ARG A 373 -34.47 2.55 8.85
C ARG A 373 -33.12 3.06 8.34
N VAL A 374 -32.08 3.03 9.17
CA VAL A 374 -30.75 3.56 8.83
C VAL A 374 -29.79 2.47 8.31
N LEU A 375 -30.01 1.19 8.65
CA LEU A 375 -29.22 0.07 8.12
C LEU A 375 -29.71 -0.40 6.73
N GLN A 376 -31.01 -0.32 6.45
CA GLN A 376 -31.60 -0.79 5.18
C GLN A 376 -30.93 -0.20 3.93
N PRO A 377 -30.54 1.09 3.89
CA PRO A 377 -29.77 1.65 2.77
C PRO A 377 -28.47 0.91 2.46
N ILE A 378 -27.76 0.38 3.47
CA ILE A 378 -26.52 -0.39 3.27
C ILE A 378 -26.83 -1.76 2.63
N VAL A 379 -27.93 -2.40 3.05
CA VAL A 379 -28.42 -3.65 2.45
C VAL A 379 -28.85 -3.42 1.00
N ASP A 380 -29.56 -2.32 0.73
CA ASP A 380 -30.10 -1.99 -0.57
C ASP A 380 -29.03 -1.80 -1.66
N VAL A 381 -27.85 -1.29 -1.28
CA VAL A 381 -26.69 -1.14 -2.16
C VAL A 381 -25.84 -2.42 -2.27
N GLY A 382 -26.20 -3.49 -1.56
CA GLY A 382 -25.53 -4.79 -1.63
C GLY A 382 -24.34 -4.97 -0.69
N LEU A 383 -24.17 -4.10 0.31
CA LEU A 383 -23.07 -4.19 1.29
C LEU A 383 -23.47 -4.98 2.56
N GLU A 384 -24.40 -5.91 2.43
CA GLU A 384 -24.94 -6.74 3.51
C GLU A 384 -23.90 -7.64 4.20
N TYR A 385 -22.79 -7.94 3.51
CA TYR A 385 -21.68 -8.77 4.00
C TYR A 385 -20.64 -7.98 4.80
N VAL A 386 -20.65 -6.64 4.72
CA VAL A 386 -19.68 -5.79 5.40
C VAL A 386 -20.01 -5.76 6.90
N LYS A 387 -18.98 -5.81 7.76
CA LYS A 387 -19.18 -5.67 9.21
C LYS A 387 -19.50 -4.23 9.59
N LEU A 388 -20.41 -4.02 10.54
CA LEU A 388 -20.82 -2.68 10.98
C LEU A 388 -19.63 -1.82 11.43
N GLY A 389 -18.69 -2.45 12.15
CA GLY A 389 -17.48 -1.83 12.67
C GLY A 389 -16.28 -1.85 11.73
N GLN A 390 -16.39 -2.37 10.50
CA GLN A 390 -15.25 -2.47 9.57
C GLN A 390 -14.64 -1.09 9.27
N PRO A 391 -13.32 -0.90 9.40
CA PRO A 391 -12.70 0.38 9.07
C PRO A 391 -12.90 0.75 7.59
N VAL A 392 -13.32 1.99 7.31
CA VAL A 392 -13.51 2.49 5.93
C VAL A 392 -12.27 2.38 5.03
N PRO A 393 -11.03 2.60 5.52
CA PRO A 393 -9.84 2.45 4.67
C PRO A 393 -9.59 1.03 4.15
N THR A 394 -10.21 0.01 4.76
CA THR A 394 -10.09 -1.39 4.29
C THR A 394 -11.19 -1.76 3.30
N LEU A 395 -12.03 -0.81 2.88
CA LEU A 395 -13.05 -1.02 1.86
C LEU A 395 -12.47 -0.82 0.47
N SER A 396 -12.95 -1.60 -0.51
CA SER A 396 -12.61 -1.39 -1.91
C SER A 396 -13.19 -0.08 -2.45
N GLY A 397 -12.70 0.39 -3.61
CA GLY A 397 -13.24 1.60 -4.27
C GLY A 397 -14.74 1.50 -4.54
N GLY A 398 -15.20 0.35 -5.07
CA GLY A 398 -16.62 0.08 -5.31
C GLY A 398 -17.45 -0.06 -4.02
N GLU A 399 -16.88 -0.60 -2.93
CA GLU A 399 -17.55 -0.62 -1.62
C GLU A 399 -17.71 0.79 -1.04
N ALA A 400 -16.67 1.63 -1.16
CA ALA A 400 -16.71 3.02 -0.73
C ALA A 400 -17.78 3.81 -1.51
N GLN A 401 -17.83 3.66 -2.84
CA GLN A 401 -18.85 4.33 -3.64
C GLN A 401 -20.28 3.89 -3.26
N ARG A 402 -20.51 2.59 -3.06
CA ARG A 402 -21.80 2.06 -2.60
C ARG A 402 -22.16 2.55 -1.20
N LEU A 403 -21.20 2.70 -0.29
CA LEU A 403 -21.45 3.26 1.03
C LEU A 403 -21.83 4.75 0.98
N LYS A 404 -21.22 5.54 0.08
CA LYS A 404 -21.67 6.93 -0.20
C LYS A 404 -23.14 6.94 -0.64
N LEU A 405 -23.50 6.08 -1.58
CA LEU A 405 -24.88 5.93 -2.07
C LEU A 405 -25.86 5.55 -0.94
N ALA A 406 -25.47 4.63 -0.05
CA ALA A 406 -26.26 4.27 1.13
C ALA A 406 -26.51 5.48 2.05
N GLY A 407 -25.51 6.36 2.23
CA GLY A 407 -25.66 7.62 2.97
C GLY A 407 -26.75 8.52 2.38
N PHE A 408 -26.76 8.70 1.06
CA PHE A 408 -27.77 9.53 0.37
C PHE A 408 -29.17 8.90 0.42
N LEU A 409 -29.27 7.57 0.28
CA LEU A 409 -30.53 6.85 0.46
C LEU A 409 -31.08 7.00 1.89
N ALA A 410 -30.21 6.98 2.89
CA ALA A 410 -30.60 7.20 4.29
C ALA A 410 -31.15 8.63 4.51
N GLU A 411 -30.54 9.63 3.88
CA GLU A 411 -30.98 11.03 3.93
C GLU A 411 -32.32 11.25 3.21
N ALA A 412 -32.48 10.70 2.01
CA ALA A 412 -33.73 10.74 1.24
C ALA A 412 -34.90 10.09 2.01
N SER A 413 -34.63 8.98 2.71
CA SER A 413 -35.63 8.31 3.55
C SER A 413 -36.06 9.16 4.75
N LYS A 414 -35.14 9.95 5.34
CA LYS A 414 -35.48 10.89 6.43
C LYS A 414 -36.37 12.02 5.93
N SER A 415 -36.06 12.61 4.78
CA SER A 415 -36.78 13.76 4.23
C SER A 415 -38.21 13.44 3.74
N ALA A 416 -38.44 12.21 3.27
CA ALA A 416 -39.76 11.69 2.88
C ALA A 416 -40.74 11.52 4.06
N SER A 417 -40.23 11.29 5.28
CA SER A 417 -41.06 11.07 6.47
C SER A 417 -41.64 12.34 7.11
N ALA A 418 -41.15 13.53 6.73
CA ALA A 418 -41.48 14.80 7.38
C ALA A 418 -42.59 15.63 6.70
N SER A 419 -43.04 15.28 5.49
CA SER A 419 -44.09 16.02 4.78
C SER A 419 -44.85 15.12 3.80
N ARG A 420 -46.19 15.11 3.88
CA ARG A 420 -47.09 14.35 2.98
C ARG A 420 -47.53 15.15 1.74
N GLN A 421 -46.97 16.34 1.48
CA GLN A 421 -47.31 17.13 0.30
C GLN A 421 -46.31 16.86 -0.85
N PRO A 422 -46.74 16.24 -1.98
CA PRO A 422 -45.83 15.78 -3.04
C PRO A 422 -45.30 16.89 -3.99
N LEU A 423 -45.79 18.12 -3.89
CA LEU A 423 -45.81 19.06 -5.03
C LEU A 423 -44.94 20.32 -4.90
N SER A 424 -44.09 20.48 -3.87
CA SER A 424 -43.31 21.73 -3.71
C SER A 424 -41.86 21.59 -3.26
N ARG A 425 -41.21 20.42 -3.39
CA ARG A 425 -39.77 20.28 -3.08
C ARG A 425 -38.92 20.17 -4.33
N LYS A 426 -37.94 21.06 -4.43
CA LYS A 426 -36.85 20.97 -5.41
C LYS A 426 -35.99 19.76 -5.05
N GLY A 427 -35.83 18.83 -5.97
CA GLY A 427 -35.00 17.64 -5.76
C GLY A 427 -33.50 17.96 -5.82
N THR A 428 -32.69 17.13 -5.18
CA THR A 428 -31.22 17.08 -5.38
C THR A 428 -30.89 16.45 -6.74
N LEU A 429 -29.88 17.00 -7.44
CA LEU A 429 -29.26 16.38 -8.61
C LEU A 429 -28.03 15.59 -8.20
N PHE A 430 -28.04 14.29 -8.44
CA PHE A 430 -26.89 13.41 -8.24
C PHE A 430 -26.14 13.19 -9.55
N LEU A 431 -24.84 13.42 -9.51
CA LEU A 431 -23.91 13.19 -10.63
C LEU A 431 -23.02 12.01 -10.26
N PHE A 432 -23.12 10.90 -10.99
CA PHE A 432 -22.32 9.69 -10.76
C PHE A 432 -21.28 9.51 -11.88
N ASP A 433 -20.05 9.20 -11.48
CA ASP A 433 -18.98 8.82 -12.39
C ASP A 433 -18.75 7.31 -12.34
N GLU A 434 -19.02 6.64 -13.47
CA GLU A 434 -18.81 5.20 -13.72
C GLU A 434 -19.12 4.30 -12.51
N PRO A 435 -20.35 4.35 -11.95
CA PRO A 435 -20.71 3.64 -10.72
C PRO A 435 -20.77 2.12 -10.85
N THR A 436 -20.65 1.56 -12.06
CA THR A 436 -20.54 0.11 -12.27
C THR A 436 -19.11 -0.42 -12.26
N THR A 437 -18.11 0.45 -12.10
CA THR A 437 -16.71 0.03 -11.96
C THR A 437 -16.55 -0.97 -10.81
N GLY A 438 -15.91 -2.11 -11.09
CA GLY A 438 -15.71 -3.18 -10.12
C GLY A 438 -16.97 -3.86 -9.59
N LEU A 439 -18.10 -3.75 -10.30
CA LEU A 439 -19.34 -4.41 -9.92
C LEU A 439 -19.65 -5.61 -10.81
N HIS A 440 -19.90 -6.74 -10.15
CA HIS A 440 -20.50 -7.92 -10.77
C HIS A 440 -21.95 -7.64 -11.22
N PHE A 441 -22.47 -8.39 -12.21
CA PHE A 441 -23.82 -8.21 -12.79
C PHE A 441 -24.96 -8.10 -11.75
N ASP A 442 -24.91 -8.93 -10.71
CA ASP A 442 -25.90 -8.92 -9.63
C ASP A 442 -25.84 -7.64 -8.78
N ASP A 443 -24.65 -7.07 -8.62
CA ASP A 443 -24.45 -5.82 -7.89
C ASP A 443 -24.85 -4.62 -8.74
N ILE A 444 -24.65 -4.66 -10.06
CA ILE A 444 -25.23 -3.67 -10.99
C ILE A 444 -26.76 -3.68 -10.86
N ALA A 445 -27.40 -4.84 -10.75
CA ALA A 445 -28.84 -4.93 -10.54
C ALA A 445 -29.30 -4.34 -9.19
N LYS A 446 -28.49 -4.46 -8.12
CA LYS A 446 -28.75 -3.79 -6.82
C LYS A 446 -28.55 -2.28 -6.91
N LEU A 447 -27.47 -1.83 -7.55
CA LEU A 447 -27.20 -0.43 -7.81
C LEU A 447 -28.36 0.23 -8.57
N MET A 448 -28.83 -0.38 -9.66
CA MET A 448 -29.95 0.15 -10.45
C MET A 448 -31.25 0.26 -9.64
N ARG A 449 -31.52 -0.69 -8.73
CA ARG A 449 -32.65 -0.59 -7.79
C ARG A 449 -32.48 0.58 -6.82
N SER A 450 -31.26 0.81 -6.34
CA SER A 450 -30.91 1.92 -5.45
C SER A 450 -31.04 3.29 -6.14
N LEU A 451 -30.55 3.43 -7.37
CA LEU A 451 -30.71 4.65 -8.17
C LEU A 451 -32.19 5.00 -8.41
N ARG A 452 -33.04 3.99 -8.64
CA ARG A 452 -34.49 4.19 -8.79
C ARG A 452 -35.16 4.67 -7.51
N LYS A 453 -34.73 4.19 -6.34
CA LYS A 453 -35.24 4.70 -5.06
C LYS A 453 -34.97 6.21 -4.90
N LEU A 454 -33.84 6.71 -5.40
CA LEU A 454 -33.57 8.16 -5.43
C LEU A 454 -34.50 8.89 -6.41
N LEU A 455 -34.76 8.34 -7.60
CA LEU A 455 -35.75 8.92 -8.55
C LEU A 455 -37.16 8.97 -7.96
N ASP A 456 -37.58 7.94 -7.24
CA ASP A 456 -38.89 7.84 -6.61
C ASP A 456 -39.05 8.84 -5.46
N ALA A 457 -37.95 9.22 -4.81
CA ALA A 457 -37.91 10.32 -3.84
C ALA A 457 -37.94 11.73 -4.49
N GLY A 458 -37.99 11.83 -5.83
CA GLY A 458 -38.08 13.10 -6.56
C GLY A 458 -36.73 13.72 -6.93
N HIS A 459 -35.64 12.97 -6.81
CA HIS A 459 -34.29 13.40 -7.22
C HIS A 459 -34.07 13.21 -8.72
N SER A 460 -33.06 13.89 -9.25
CA SER A 460 -32.58 13.75 -10.64
C SER A 460 -31.23 13.05 -10.63
N LEU A 461 -30.96 12.19 -11.63
CA LEU A 461 -29.67 11.52 -11.75
C LEU A 461 -29.06 11.74 -13.13
N VAL A 462 -27.78 12.10 -13.15
CA VAL A 462 -26.93 12.07 -14.34
C VAL A 462 -25.79 11.10 -14.05
N VAL A 463 -25.63 10.10 -14.92
CA VAL A 463 -24.64 9.03 -14.75
C VAL A 463 -23.73 9.00 -15.97
N ILE A 464 -22.41 9.07 -15.77
CA ILE A 464 -21.43 8.76 -16.81
C ILE A 464 -21.25 7.25 -16.82
N GLU A 465 -21.54 6.59 -17.95
CA GLU A 465 -21.43 5.14 -18.03
C GLU A 465 -21.07 4.63 -19.42
N HIS A 466 -20.49 3.44 -19.41
CA HIS A 466 -20.12 2.63 -20.57
C HIS A 466 -20.82 1.26 -20.55
N ASN A 467 -21.32 0.83 -19.39
CA ASN A 467 -22.03 -0.43 -19.24
C ASN A 467 -23.39 -0.42 -19.97
N LEU A 468 -23.57 -1.36 -20.91
CA LEU A 468 -24.75 -1.40 -21.78
C LEU A 468 -26.06 -1.69 -21.03
N ASP A 469 -26.02 -2.39 -19.89
CA ASP A 469 -27.21 -2.65 -19.09
C ASP A 469 -27.73 -1.37 -18.40
N VAL A 470 -26.82 -0.50 -17.95
CA VAL A 470 -27.17 0.82 -17.39
C VAL A 470 -27.67 1.75 -18.49
N ILE A 471 -26.94 1.84 -19.61
CA ILE A 471 -27.31 2.70 -20.76
C ILE A 471 -28.70 2.33 -21.28
N ARG A 472 -28.98 1.03 -21.48
CA ARG A 472 -30.30 0.57 -21.96
C ARG A 472 -31.43 0.88 -20.97
N SER A 473 -31.12 0.92 -19.68
CA SER A 473 -32.07 1.19 -18.60
C SER A 473 -32.33 2.69 -18.35
N ALA A 474 -31.63 3.59 -19.05
CA ALA A 474 -31.81 5.03 -18.91
C ALA A 474 -33.19 5.51 -19.39
N ASP A 475 -33.62 6.65 -18.86
CA ASP A 475 -34.79 7.37 -19.37
C ASP A 475 -34.41 8.29 -20.54
N TRP A 476 -33.19 8.83 -20.51
CA TRP A 476 -32.63 9.71 -21.54
C TRP A 476 -31.13 9.45 -21.71
N LEU A 477 -30.66 9.46 -22.94
CA LEU A 477 -29.25 9.31 -23.30
C LEU A 477 -28.72 10.59 -23.93
N ILE A 478 -27.47 10.90 -23.61
CA ILE A 478 -26.65 11.91 -24.28
C ILE A 478 -25.37 11.21 -24.72
N ASP A 479 -25.21 10.99 -26.02
CA ASP A 479 -24.05 10.33 -26.61
C ASP A 479 -23.05 11.38 -27.14
N LEU A 480 -21.87 11.44 -26.54
CA LEU A 480 -20.78 12.35 -26.94
C LEU A 480 -19.79 11.65 -27.87
N GLY A 481 -19.32 12.35 -28.90
CA GLY A 481 -18.38 11.81 -29.88
C GLY A 481 -18.22 12.73 -31.08
N PRO A 482 -18.12 12.20 -32.32
CA PRO A 482 -18.18 10.78 -32.70
C PRO A 482 -16.92 9.97 -32.33
N GLU A 483 -15.81 10.64 -32.08
CA GLU A 483 -14.54 10.03 -31.66
C GLU A 483 -14.03 10.65 -30.35
N GLY A 484 -12.84 10.25 -29.88
CA GLY A 484 -12.15 10.87 -28.75
C GLY A 484 -11.19 11.99 -29.16
N GLY A 485 -10.80 12.84 -28.21
CA GLY A 485 -9.83 13.92 -28.42
C GLY A 485 -10.37 15.03 -29.31
N GLU A 486 -9.54 15.60 -30.18
CA GLU A 486 -9.93 16.69 -31.11
C GLU A 486 -11.07 16.31 -32.07
N ALA A 487 -11.24 15.01 -32.36
CA ALA A 487 -12.33 14.52 -33.20
C ALA A 487 -13.65 14.31 -32.43
N GLY A 488 -13.63 14.48 -31.11
CA GLY A 488 -14.79 14.40 -30.23
C GLY A 488 -15.44 15.75 -29.94
N GLY A 489 -16.06 15.84 -28.76
CA GLY A 489 -16.61 17.07 -28.22
C GLY A 489 -17.91 17.55 -28.87
N LEU A 490 -18.67 16.67 -29.52
CA LEU A 490 -19.99 16.96 -30.08
C LEU A 490 -21.04 16.02 -29.47
N VAL A 491 -22.28 16.47 -29.43
CA VAL A 491 -23.43 15.59 -29.19
C VAL A 491 -23.74 14.85 -30.49
N VAL A 492 -23.57 13.53 -30.49
CA VAL A 492 -23.81 12.68 -31.67
C VAL A 492 -25.27 12.29 -31.76
N ALA A 493 -25.87 11.94 -30.62
CA ALA A 493 -27.26 11.57 -30.49
C ALA A 493 -27.75 11.89 -29.07
N GLU A 494 -29.01 12.29 -28.97
CA GLU A 494 -29.71 12.44 -27.69
C GLU A 494 -31.14 11.93 -27.86
N GLY A 495 -31.73 11.39 -26.79
CA GLY A 495 -33.07 10.81 -26.86
C GLY A 495 -33.30 9.66 -25.88
N ALA A 496 -34.46 9.02 -26.00
CA ALA A 496 -34.69 7.75 -25.33
C ALA A 496 -33.72 6.67 -25.88
N PRO A 497 -33.31 5.66 -25.08
CA PRO A 497 -32.39 4.61 -25.54
C PRO A 497 -32.84 3.92 -26.83
N GLU A 498 -34.15 3.73 -27.02
CA GLU A 498 -34.75 3.15 -28.21
C GLU A 498 -34.50 4.00 -29.47
N GLN A 499 -34.58 5.33 -29.33
CA GLN A 499 -34.35 6.29 -30.42
C GLN A 499 -32.86 6.40 -30.74
N VAL A 500 -32.02 6.52 -29.71
CA VAL A 500 -30.56 6.59 -29.89
C VAL A 500 -30.03 5.31 -30.53
N ARG A 501 -30.60 4.13 -30.21
CA ARG A 501 -30.25 2.85 -30.83
C ARG A 501 -30.43 2.83 -32.36
N GLU A 502 -31.27 3.68 -32.94
CA GLU A 502 -31.48 3.77 -34.38
C GLU A 502 -30.45 4.68 -35.08
N HIS A 503 -29.66 5.46 -34.32
CA HIS A 503 -28.69 6.39 -34.87
C HIS A 503 -27.54 5.66 -35.57
N ALA A 504 -27.26 6.01 -36.83
CA ALA A 504 -26.32 5.26 -37.68
C ALA A 504 -24.85 5.53 -37.34
N SER A 505 -24.50 6.76 -36.96
CA SER A 505 -23.12 7.19 -36.70
C SER A 505 -22.69 7.07 -35.23
N SER A 506 -23.61 6.74 -34.32
CA SER A 506 -23.29 6.57 -32.89
C SER A 506 -22.68 5.20 -32.64
N HIS A 507 -21.50 5.17 -32.02
CA HIS A 507 -20.86 3.92 -31.59
C HIS A 507 -21.65 3.25 -30.46
N THR A 508 -22.23 4.05 -29.55
CA THR A 508 -23.12 3.55 -28.50
C THR A 508 -24.35 2.87 -29.11
N ALA A 509 -24.98 3.49 -30.11
CA ALA A 509 -26.13 2.92 -30.81
C ALA A 509 -25.80 1.58 -31.47
N LYS A 510 -24.62 1.47 -32.11
CA LYS A 510 -24.14 0.21 -32.67
C LYS A 510 -24.00 -0.87 -31.58
N ALA A 511 -23.32 -0.56 -30.48
CA ALA A 511 -23.14 -1.50 -29.37
C ALA A 511 -24.48 -1.95 -28.77
N LEU A 512 -25.45 -1.06 -28.60
CA LEU A 512 -26.80 -1.39 -28.13
C LEU A 512 -27.56 -2.32 -29.08
N ARG A 513 -27.40 -2.15 -30.41
CA ARG A 513 -28.00 -3.06 -31.40
C ARG A 513 -27.37 -4.44 -31.33
N ASP A 514 -26.05 -4.51 -31.26
CA ASP A 514 -25.33 -5.78 -31.22
C ASP A 514 -25.61 -6.56 -29.92
N TYR A 515 -25.71 -5.85 -28.80
CA TYR A 515 -26.11 -6.41 -27.51
C TYR A 515 -27.57 -6.90 -27.50
N ALA A 516 -28.50 -6.19 -28.16
CA ALA A 516 -29.87 -6.66 -28.32
C ALA A 516 -29.96 -7.94 -29.17
N LEU A 517 -29.13 -8.05 -30.22
CA LEU A 517 -29.05 -9.24 -31.07
C LEU A 517 -28.49 -10.46 -30.33
N SER A 518 -27.49 -10.28 -29.46
CA SER A 518 -26.93 -11.38 -28.66
C SER A 518 -27.89 -11.90 -27.58
N MET A 519 -28.81 -11.05 -27.10
CA MET A 519 -29.83 -11.37 -26.09
C MET A 519 -31.14 -11.94 -26.66
N GLY A 520 -31.28 -12.08 -27.98
CA GLY A 520 -32.38 -12.85 -28.58
C GLY A 520 -33.68 -12.10 -28.90
N GLU A 521 -33.64 -10.84 -29.34
CA GLU A 521 -34.75 -10.23 -30.10
C GLU A 521 -34.55 -10.44 -31.60
N VAL A 522 -34.94 -11.60 -32.15
CA VAL A 522 -35.12 -11.77 -33.61
C VAL A 522 -36.35 -12.62 -33.91
N HIS A 523 -37.40 -11.97 -34.41
CA HIS A 523 -38.33 -12.64 -35.32
C HIS A 523 -37.56 -13.08 -36.57
N ALA A 524 -37.64 -14.38 -36.88
CA ALA A 524 -37.19 -15.06 -38.09
C ALA A 524 -35.67 -15.33 -38.24
N VAL A 525 -35.36 -16.61 -38.02
CA VAL A 525 -34.22 -17.42 -38.48
C VAL A 525 -33.37 -16.81 -39.61
N ARG A 526 -32.08 -16.65 -39.31
CA ARG A 526 -30.98 -17.17 -40.13
C ARG A 526 -29.81 -17.51 -39.21
N GLU A 527 -29.45 -18.79 -39.17
CA GLU A 527 -28.20 -19.25 -38.58
C GLU A 527 -27.01 -18.58 -39.28
N GLY A 528 -26.06 -18.11 -38.47
CA GLY A 528 -24.82 -17.51 -38.92
C GLY A 528 -24.77 -16.01 -38.65
N ARG A 529 -24.23 -15.62 -37.48
CA ARG A 529 -23.61 -14.28 -37.24
C ARG A 529 -22.96 -14.05 -35.87
N ALA A 530 -22.98 -15.00 -34.93
CA ALA A 530 -22.10 -14.92 -33.75
C ALA A 530 -20.62 -15.19 -34.10
N ALA A 531 -20.37 -15.91 -35.20
CA ALA A 531 -19.03 -16.14 -35.74
C ALA A 531 -18.43 -14.90 -36.43
N ASP A 532 -19.24 -13.91 -36.82
CA ASP A 532 -18.75 -12.72 -37.55
C ASP A 532 -18.03 -11.71 -36.63
N TYR A 533 -18.34 -11.72 -35.33
CA TYR A 533 -17.60 -10.94 -34.32
C TYR A 533 -16.22 -11.56 -33.99
N LEU A 534 -16.09 -12.88 -34.12
CA LEU A 534 -14.81 -13.60 -33.96
C LEU A 534 -14.03 -13.71 -35.29
N GLY A 535 -14.70 -13.58 -36.43
CA GLY A 535 -14.16 -13.90 -37.76
C GLY A 535 -13.23 -12.86 -38.38
N GLN A 536 -13.21 -11.61 -37.89
CA GLN A 536 -12.27 -10.59 -38.37
C GLN A 536 -10.85 -10.73 -37.77
N SER A 537 -10.67 -11.61 -36.79
CA SER A 537 -9.37 -11.92 -36.17
C SER A 537 -8.50 -12.88 -37.00
N SER A 538 -9.11 -13.67 -37.91
CA SER A 538 -8.42 -14.76 -38.63
C SER A 538 -7.48 -14.30 -39.76
N GLY A 539 -7.70 -13.09 -40.31
CA GLY A 539 -6.85 -12.51 -41.34
C GLY A 539 -5.53 -11.93 -40.82
N LEU A 540 -5.50 -11.45 -39.58
CA LEU A 540 -4.30 -10.90 -38.93
C LEU A 540 -3.60 -11.95 -38.05
N ALA A 541 -4.33 -12.93 -37.51
CA ALA A 541 -3.76 -14.12 -36.87
C ALA A 541 -2.88 -14.94 -37.83
N ALA A 542 -3.17 -14.94 -39.14
CA ALA A 542 -2.31 -15.59 -40.14
C ALA A 542 -0.98 -14.86 -40.37
N SER A 543 -0.92 -13.54 -40.12
CA SER A 543 0.32 -12.77 -40.17
C SER A 543 1.09 -12.80 -38.84
N ALA A 544 0.41 -12.96 -37.71
CA ALA A 544 1.01 -13.10 -36.39
C ALA A 544 1.49 -14.54 -36.09
N ARG A 545 0.85 -15.57 -36.67
CA ARG A 545 1.34 -16.97 -36.65
C ARG A 545 2.68 -17.16 -37.38
N ARG A 546 3.20 -16.13 -38.07
CA ARG A 546 4.59 -16.14 -38.55
C ARG A 546 5.63 -15.85 -37.44
N ASN A 547 5.21 -15.37 -36.27
CA ASN A 547 6.12 -15.15 -35.13
C ASN A 547 6.31 -16.35 -34.21
N ASP A 548 5.61 -17.47 -34.46
CA ASP A 548 5.84 -18.78 -33.84
C ASP A 548 7.18 -19.43 -34.29
N GLN A 549 8.05 -18.64 -34.95
CA GLN A 549 9.41 -19.02 -35.36
C GLN A 549 10.48 -18.66 -34.34
N HIS A 550 10.14 -17.96 -33.25
CA HIS A 550 11.08 -17.81 -32.14
C HIS A 550 10.93 -19.04 -31.25
N GLY A 551 11.72 -20.09 -31.56
CA GLY A 551 11.79 -21.30 -30.75
C GLY A 551 12.07 -20.99 -29.27
N ASN A 552 12.05 -22.01 -28.40
CA ASN A 552 12.26 -21.86 -26.97
C ASN A 552 13.70 -21.44 -26.59
N ALA A 553 14.16 -20.27 -27.05
CA ALA A 553 15.52 -19.78 -26.96
C ALA A 553 15.57 -18.24 -26.90
N ILE A 554 16.60 -17.71 -26.25
CA ILE A 554 17.00 -16.30 -26.29
C ILE A 554 17.83 -16.10 -27.54
N ARG A 555 17.37 -15.25 -28.47
CA ARG A 555 18.03 -15.01 -29.75
C ARG A 555 18.72 -13.67 -29.76
N ILE A 556 20.03 -13.67 -29.97
CA ILE A 556 20.87 -12.48 -30.09
C ILE A 556 21.24 -12.32 -31.58
N VAL A 557 21.03 -11.13 -32.13
CA VAL A 557 21.28 -10.83 -33.55
C VAL A 557 22.34 -9.75 -33.70
N ASN A 558 23.42 -10.08 -34.41
CA ASN A 558 24.52 -9.19 -34.79
C ASN A 558 25.10 -8.37 -33.62
N ALA A 559 25.44 -9.02 -32.52
CA ALA A 559 26.16 -8.41 -31.41
C ALA A 559 27.54 -7.89 -31.85
N LYS A 560 27.83 -6.62 -31.53
CA LYS A 560 29.08 -5.90 -31.82
C LYS A 560 29.78 -5.35 -30.57
N GLU A 561 29.15 -5.48 -29.41
CA GLU A 561 29.69 -5.02 -28.13
C GLU A 561 31.15 -5.45 -27.94
N HIS A 562 32.00 -4.49 -27.56
CA HIS A 562 33.44 -4.64 -27.38
C HIS A 562 34.17 -5.29 -28.57
N ASN A 563 34.54 -6.57 -28.46
CA ASN A 563 35.35 -7.29 -29.44
C ASN A 563 34.53 -8.29 -30.29
N LEU A 564 33.20 -8.31 -30.14
CA LEU A 564 32.31 -9.20 -30.88
C LEU A 564 32.19 -8.78 -32.35
N LYS A 565 32.21 -9.77 -33.25
CA LYS A 565 32.27 -9.56 -34.71
C LYS A 565 30.93 -9.87 -35.38
N ASN A 566 29.87 -9.11 -35.08
CA ASN A 566 28.51 -9.36 -35.57
C ASN A 566 27.99 -10.76 -35.18
N LEU A 567 28.20 -11.16 -33.94
CA LEU A 567 27.84 -12.49 -33.45
C LEU A 567 26.31 -12.64 -33.38
N SER A 568 25.77 -13.74 -33.91
CA SER A 568 24.38 -14.13 -33.70
C SER A 568 24.35 -15.52 -33.07
N VAL A 569 23.55 -15.70 -32.01
CA VAL A 569 23.47 -16.95 -31.24
C VAL A 569 22.08 -17.14 -30.65
N ASP A 570 21.64 -18.39 -30.57
CA ASP A 570 20.40 -18.81 -29.94
C ASP A 570 20.73 -19.61 -28.67
N ILE A 571 20.20 -19.20 -27.52
CA ILE A 571 20.46 -19.82 -26.21
C ILE A 571 19.17 -20.44 -25.68
N PRO A 572 19.05 -21.79 -25.59
CA PRO A 572 17.85 -22.45 -25.10
C PRO A 572 17.39 -21.99 -23.71
N ARG A 573 16.08 -21.70 -23.57
CA ARG A 573 15.47 -21.33 -22.27
C ARG A 573 15.14 -22.57 -21.45
N GLY A 574 15.17 -22.43 -20.12
CA GLY A 574 14.87 -23.51 -19.17
C GLY A 574 15.91 -24.63 -19.18
N LYS A 575 17.13 -24.31 -19.61
CA LYS A 575 18.25 -25.24 -19.75
C LYS A 575 19.49 -24.70 -19.03
N PHE A 576 20.40 -25.61 -18.69
CA PHE A 576 21.72 -25.28 -18.20
C PHE A 576 22.67 -25.06 -19.38
N ASN A 577 22.88 -23.79 -19.74
CA ASN A 577 23.75 -23.36 -20.84
C ASN A 577 25.14 -22.96 -20.33
N VAL A 578 26.21 -23.43 -20.97
CA VAL A 578 27.59 -23.10 -20.60
C VAL A 578 28.34 -22.45 -21.77
N ILE A 579 28.79 -21.22 -21.60
CA ILE A 579 29.62 -20.51 -22.58
C ILE A 579 31.10 -20.78 -22.23
N SER A 580 31.76 -21.61 -23.05
CA SER A 580 33.18 -21.95 -22.87
C SER A 580 34.07 -21.43 -24.02
N GLY A 581 35.38 -21.33 -23.79
CA GLY A 581 36.35 -20.84 -24.77
C GLY A 581 37.56 -20.12 -24.15
N VAL A 582 38.55 -19.79 -24.97
CA VAL A 582 39.81 -19.14 -24.52
C VAL A 582 39.57 -17.77 -23.89
N SER A 583 40.46 -17.33 -22.99
CA SER A 583 40.35 -15.99 -22.38
C SER A 583 40.39 -14.89 -23.44
N GLY A 584 39.58 -13.84 -23.26
CA GLY A 584 39.45 -12.74 -24.22
C GLY A 584 38.62 -13.03 -25.48
N SER A 585 38.00 -14.21 -25.61
CA SER A 585 37.18 -14.56 -26.79
C SER A 585 35.80 -13.88 -26.86
N GLY A 586 35.42 -13.08 -25.85
CA GLY A 586 34.12 -12.40 -25.79
C GLY A 586 33.03 -13.12 -24.98
N LYS A 587 33.37 -14.14 -24.17
CA LYS A 587 32.39 -14.90 -23.35
C LYS A 587 31.62 -14.03 -22.35
N SER A 588 32.37 -13.29 -21.52
CA SER A 588 31.78 -12.39 -20.51
C SER A 588 31.02 -11.25 -21.18
N THR A 589 31.45 -10.79 -22.35
CA THR A 589 30.72 -9.78 -23.14
C THR A 589 29.37 -10.27 -23.62
N LEU A 590 29.29 -11.51 -24.10
CA LEU A 590 28.01 -12.11 -24.49
C LEU A 590 27.06 -12.28 -23.29
N ALA A 591 27.60 -12.73 -22.16
CA ALA A 591 26.84 -13.05 -20.97
C ALA A 591 26.39 -11.81 -20.15
N PHE A 592 27.32 -10.91 -19.81
CA PHE A 592 27.06 -9.80 -18.92
C PHE A 592 26.73 -8.51 -19.67
N ASP A 593 27.59 -8.12 -20.62
CA ASP A 593 27.44 -6.84 -21.31
C ASP A 593 26.21 -6.82 -22.21
N ILE A 594 25.78 -7.98 -22.73
CA ILE A 594 24.60 -8.11 -23.60
C ILE A 594 23.41 -8.73 -22.86
N LEU A 595 23.47 -10.02 -22.47
CA LEU A 595 22.29 -10.72 -21.94
C LEU A 595 21.82 -10.13 -20.61
N PHE A 596 22.72 -9.95 -19.64
CA PHE A 596 22.34 -9.38 -18.35
C PHE A 596 21.83 -7.94 -18.49
N ASN A 597 22.60 -7.06 -19.13
CA ASN A 597 22.22 -5.65 -19.29
C ASN A 597 20.88 -5.49 -20.04
N GLU A 598 20.67 -6.24 -21.12
CA GLU A 598 19.44 -6.15 -21.90
C GLU A 598 18.23 -6.70 -21.13
N GLY A 599 18.39 -7.80 -20.39
CA GLY A 599 17.33 -8.35 -19.54
C GLY A 599 16.97 -7.44 -18.38
N GLN A 600 17.98 -6.87 -17.69
CA GLN A 600 17.79 -5.91 -16.61
C GLN A 600 17.11 -4.62 -17.11
N ARG A 601 17.57 -4.08 -18.25
CA ARG A 601 16.98 -2.88 -18.88
C ARG A 601 15.50 -3.10 -19.19
N ARG A 602 15.14 -4.21 -19.85
CA ARG A 602 13.74 -4.54 -20.19
C ARG A 602 12.87 -4.74 -18.95
N TYR A 603 13.39 -5.41 -17.93
CA TYR A 603 12.69 -5.56 -16.66
C TYR A 603 12.41 -4.20 -16.01
N LEU A 604 13.42 -3.34 -15.90
CA LEU A 604 13.25 -1.99 -15.33
C LEU A 604 12.30 -1.12 -16.19
N GLU A 605 12.30 -1.30 -17.51
CA GLU A 605 11.37 -0.62 -18.41
C GLU A 605 9.91 -1.01 -18.17
N SER A 606 9.63 -2.22 -17.68
CA SER A 606 8.28 -2.68 -17.33
C SER A 606 7.73 -2.02 -16.06
N LEU A 607 8.60 -1.41 -15.25
CA LEU A 607 8.21 -0.73 -14.02
C LEU A 607 7.66 0.68 -14.30
N ASN A 608 6.85 1.19 -13.36
CA ASN A 608 6.30 2.53 -13.46
C ASN A 608 7.41 3.61 -13.49
N ALA A 609 7.09 4.80 -14.02
CA ALA A 609 8.07 5.86 -14.24
C ALA A 609 8.76 6.33 -12.94
N TYR A 610 8.06 6.28 -11.81
CA TYR A 610 8.61 6.63 -10.50
C TYR A 610 9.68 5.62 -10.06
N ALA A 611 9.39 4.31 -10.12
CA ALA A 611 10.35 3.27 -9.78
C ALA A 611 11.61 3.35 -10.66
N ARG A 612 11.44 3.67 -11.95
CA ARG A 612 12.55 3.90 -12.89
C ARG A 612 13.44 5.09 -12.52
N SER A 613 12.91 6.12 -11.84
CA SER A 613 13.72 7.29 -11.44
C SER A 613 14.70 7.00 -10.30
N ILE A 614 14.48 5.90 -9.56
CA ILE A 614 15.29 5.51 -8.41
C ILE A 614 16.47 4.61 -8.85
N VAL A 615 16.31 3.88 -9.95
CA VAL A 615 17.28 2.87 -10.41
C VAL A 615 17.89 3.32 -11.75
N GLN A 616 19.22 3.44 -11.82
CA GLN A 616 19.90 3.69 -13.09
C GLN A 616 19.80 2.42 -13.96
N PRO A 617 19.15 2.48 -15.14
CA PRO A 617 19.14 1.35 -16.06
C PRO A 617 20.55 1.10 -16.59
N ALA A 618 20.88 -0.17 -16.83
CA ALA A 618 22.12 -0.55 -17.51
C ALA A 618 22.19 0.12 -18.90
N GLY A 619 23.41 0.43 -19.35
CA GLY A 619 23.66 0.95 -20.69
C GLY A 619 23.08 0.01 -21.76
N ARG A 620 22.56 0.58 -22.86
CA ARG A 620 22.03 -0.23 -23.96
C ARG A 620 23.22 -0.89 -24.71
N PRO A 621 23.25 -2.23 -24.83
CA PRO A 621 24.32 -2.90 -25.56
C PRO A 621 24.29 -2.62 -27.07
N GLU A 622 25.45 -2.66 -27.72
CA GLU A 622 25.66 -2.62 -29.16
C GLU A 622 25.26 -3.95 -29.81
N VAL A 623 23.94 -4.14 -29.92
CA VAL A 623 23.30 -5.29 -30.57
C VAL A 623 22.14 -4.81 -31.43
N ASP A 624 21.93 -5.43 -32.59
CA ASP A 624 20.84 -5.05 -33.48
C ASP A 624 19.47 -5.43 -32.85
N ALA A 625 19.35 -6.64 -32.30
CA ALA A 625 18.15 -7.09 -31.57
C ALA A 625 18.43 -8.27 -30.62
N VAL A 626 17.62 -8.35 -29.55
CA VAL A 626 17.54 -9.51 -28.64
C VAL A 626 16.08 -9.92 -28.51
N TYR A 627 15.77 -11.21 -28.65
CA TYR A 627 14.40 -11.73 -28.57
C TYR A 627 14.30 -12.84 -27.54
N GLY A 628 13.11 -13.01 -26.94
CA GLY A 628 12.83 -14.10 -26.02
C GLY A 628 13.59 -14.03 -24.69
N ILE A 629 14.00 -12.84 -24.26
CA ILE A 629 14.77 -12.66 -23.02
C ILE A 629 13.85 -12.62 -21.79
N PRO A 630 14.04 -13.51 -20.79
CA PRO A 630 13.33 -13.42 -19.52
C PRO A 630 13.91 -12.29 -18.65
N PRO A 631 13.29 -11.97 -17.50
CA PRO A 631 13.97 -11.21 -16.46
C PRO A 631 15.32 -11.86 -16.12
N THR A 632 16.39 -11.06 -16.07
CA THR A 632 17.77 -11.58 -15.91
C THR A 632 18.42 -11.13 -14.61
N VAL A 633 19.11 -12.04 -13.94
CA VAL A 633 19.88 -11.81 -12.70
C VAL A 633 21.33 -12.24 -12.92
N ALA A 634 22.28 -11.35 -12.65
CA ALA A 634 23.71 -11.67 -12.72
C ALA A 634 24.29 -12.04 -11.33
N ILE A 635 25.14 -13.06 -11.32
CA ILE A 635 25.99 -13.45 -10.19
C ILE A 635 27.45 -13.37 -10.64
N GLU A 636 28.02 -12.16 -10.54
CA GLU A 636 29.39 -11.87 -10.93
C GLU A 636 30.41 -12.05 -9.80
N GLN A 637 31.66 -12.31 -10.18
CA GLN A 637 32.79 -12.35 -9.25
C GLN A 637 33.33 -10.97 -8.85
N ARG A 638 33.25 -9.97 -9.76
CA ARG A 638 34.10 -8.76 -9.67
C ARG A 638 33.40 -7.43 -9.37
N LEU A 639 32.07 -7.34 -9.44
CA LEU A 639 31.36 -6.13 -9.01
C LEU A 639 30.77 -6.31 -7.61
N SER A 640 31.18 -5.42 -6.70
CA SER A 640 30.85 -5.33 -5.28
C SER A 640 31.38 -6.49 -4.41
N ARG A 641 32.68 -6.44 -4.04
CA ARG A 641 33.03 -6.85 -2.68
C ARG A 641 32.30 -5.87 -1.77
N GLY A 642 31.24 -6.33 -1.11
CA GLY A 642 30.47 -5.47 -0.20
C GLY A 642 31.41 -4.64 0.67
N GLY A 643 31.09 -3.36 0.84
CA GLY A 643 31.91 -2.40 1.55
C GLY A 643 32.30 -2.87 2.95
N ARG A 644 33.23 -2.19 3.63
CA ARG A 644 33.74 -2.65 4.94
C ARG A 644 32.66 -2.70 6.04
N LYS A 645 31.53 -2.02 5.83
CA LYS A 645 30.33 -2.05 6.67
C LYS A 645 29.40 -3.25 6.37
N SER A 646 29.58 -3.92 5.23
CA SER A 646 28.80 -5.10 4.82
C SER A 646 29.26 -6.36 5.55
N THR A 647 28.30 -7.18 5.98
CA THR A 647 28.51 -8.49 6.61
C THR A 647 27.69 -9.58 5.93
N VAL A 648 27.95 -10.85 6.27
CA VAL A 648 27.13 -11.99 5.79
C VAL A 648 25.65 -11.76 6.03
N GLY A 649 25.27 -11.28 7.22
CA GLY A 649 23.88 -10.99 7.56
C GLY A 649 23.25 -9.87 6.72
N THR A 650 24.00 -8.83 6.35
CA THR A 650 23.46 -7.75 5.51
C THR A 650 23.36 -8.19 4.04
N THR A 651 24.32 -8.96 3.52
CA THR A 651 24.33 -9.43 2.13
C THR A 651 23.27 -10.50 1.88
N THR A 652 22.95 -11.30 2.89
CA THR A 652 21.86 -12.30 2.85
C THR A 652 20.49 -11.72 3.21
N GLU A 653 20.46 -10.43 3.55
CA GLU A 653 19.32 -9.69 4.06
C GLU A 653 18.70 -10.20 5.37
N VAL A 654 19.22 -11.29 5.95
CA VAL A 654 18.82 -11.81 7.26
C VAL A 654 18.86 -10.71 8.33
N TRP A 655 19.84 -9.81 8.24
CA TRP A 655 19.97 -8.68 9.14
C TRP A 655 18.77 -7.72 9.09
N HIS A 656 18.11 -7.52 7.94
CA HIS A 656 16.95 -6.63 7.84
C HIS A 656 15.77 -7.14 8.67
N PHE A 657 15.49 -8.43 8.58
CA PHE A 657 14.43 -9.07 9.36
C PHE A 657 14.77 -9.10 10.85
N LEU A 658 16.02 -9.39 11.21
CA LEU A 658 16.48 -9.31 12.61
C LEU A 658 16.32 -7.90 13.19
N ARG A 659 16.67 -6.84 12.43
CA ARG A 659 16.49 -5.45 12.87
C ARG A 659 15.02 -5.15 13.14
N LEU A 660 14.11 -5.56 12.26
CA LEU A 660 12.68 -5.38 12.45
C LEU A 660 12.17 -6.14 13.68
N LEU A 661 12.61 -7.38 13.87
CA LEU A 661 12.28 -8.20 15.03
C LEU A 661 12.69 -7.51 16.34
N TYR A 662 13.91 -6.98 16.43
CA TYR A 662 14.41 -6.28 17.62
C TYR A 662 13.79 -4.90 17.84
N VAL A 663 13.37 -4.20 16.78
CA VAL A 663 12.64 -2.93 16.94
C VAL A 663 11.27 -3.16 17.54
N LYS A 664 10.55 -4.19 17.06
CA LYS A 664 9.16 -4.43 17.46
C LYS A 664 9.06 -5.23 18.75
N LEU A 665 9.94 -6.19 18.98
CA LEU A 665 9.89 -7.09 20.14
C LEU A 665 11.02 -6.87 21.15
N GLY A 666 12.05 -6.11 20.80
CA GLY A 666 13.18 -5.87 21.68
C GLY A 666 12.83 -4.92 22.83
N THR A 667 13.31 -5.26 24.01
CA THR A 667 13.27 -4.39 25.20
C THR A 667 14.57 -3.60 25.30
N GLN A 668 14.46 -2.28 25.29
CA GLN A 668 15.61 -1.41 25.55
C GLN A 668 16.04 -1.59 27.01
N HIS A 669 17.32 -1.81 27.25
CA HIS A 669 17.91 -1.74 28.59
C HIS A 669 18.79 -0.50 28.69
N CYS A 670 18.92 0.05 29.88
CA CYS A 670 19.75 1.21 30.11
C CYS A 670 21.24 0.87 29.91
N VAL A 671 21.99 1.71 29.20
CA VAL A 671 23.44 1.51 28.97
C VAL A 671 24.29 1.73 30.23
N HIS A 672 23.75 2.40 31.25
CA HIS A 672 24.47 2.74 32.48
C HIS A 672 24.25 1.70 33.59
N ASP A 673 23.02 1.21 33.74
CA ASP A 673 22.62 0.37 34.87
C ASP A 673 21.96 -0.97 34.46
N GLY A 674 21.65 -1.16 33.17
CA GLY A 674 21.06 -2.39 32.66
C GLY A 674 19.58 -2.59 33.00
N ALA A 675 18.90 -1.64 33.63
CA ALA A 675 17.46 -1.76 33.91
C ALA A 675 16.63 -1.73 32.62
N ALA A 676 15.53 -2.48 32.60
CA ALA A 676 14.60 -2.49 31.47
C ALA A 676 13.90 -1.12 31.36
N VAL A 677 13.97 -0.53 30.18
CA VAL A 677 13.37 0.75 29.83
C VAL A 677 12.07 0.47 29.10
N MET A 678 10.95 0.61 29.83
CA MET A 678 9.61 0.43 29.28
C MET A 678 8.79 1.71 29.49
N PRO A 679 8.06 2.17 28.48
CA PRO A 679 7.11 3.25 28.68
C PRO A 679 5.97 2.76 29.56
N GLN A 680 5.56 3.55 30.55
CA GLN A 680 4.42 3.24 31.42
C GLN A 680 3.27 4.19 31.12
N SER A 681 2.03 3.72 31.06
CA SER A 681 0.89 4.64 30.98
C SER A 681 0.76 5.43 32.28
N ALA A 682 0.24 6.66 32.22
CA ALA A 682 -0.03 7.45 33.42
C ALA A 682 -0.91 6.68 34.44
N ASP A 683 -1.85 5.88 33.94
CA ASP A 683 -2.70 5.00 34.75
C ASP A 683 -1.90 3.87 35.42
N SER A 684 -0.93 3.27 34.73
CA SER A 684 -0.04 2.25 35.29
C SER A 684 0.89 2.85 36.36
N ILE A 685 1.39 4.06 36.13
CA ILE A 685 2.21 4.79 37.11
C ILE A 685 1.39 5.08 38.36
N ALA A 686 0.16 5.60 38.20
CA ALA A 686 -0.74 5.86 39.32
C ALA A 686 -1.03 4.59 40.14
N ALA A 687 -1.33 3.48 39.47
CA ALA A 687 -1.57 2.19 40.13
C ALA A 687 -0.32 1.68 40.88
N ALA A 688 0.87 1.83 40.30
CA ALA A 688 2.12 1.45 40.94
C ALA A 688 2.39 2.28 42.21
N ILE A 689 2.17 3.59 42.16
CA ILE A 689 2.31 4.50 43.31
C ILE A 689 1.32 4.11 44.42
N LEU A 690 0.04 3.91 44.07
CA LEU A 690 -1.00 3.50 45.03
C LEU A 690 -0.66 2.18 45.73
N LYS A 691 -0.11 1.22 44.99
CA LYS A 691 0.24 -0.09 45.54
C LYS A 691 1.49 -0.04 46.42
N ARG A 692 2.53 0.67 46.00
CA ARG A 692 3.87 0.61 46.62
C ARG A 692 4.02 1.55 47.81
N TYR A 693 3.36 2.70 47.76
CA TYR A 693 3.52 3.77 48.73
C TYR A 693 2.29 3.96 49.62
N ALA A 694 1.36 2.99 49.66
CA ALA A 694 0.18 3.03 50.51
C ALA A 694 0.53 3.37 51.96
N GLY A 695 -0.11 4.41 52.51
CA GLY A 695 0.10 4.90 53.86
C GLY A 695 1.36 5.76 54.06
N GLN A 696 2.17 5.99 53.02
CA GLN A 696 3.38 6.81 53.10
C GLN A 696 3.14 8.22 52.56
N HIS A 697 3.86 9.21 53.12
CA HIS A 697 3.91 10.58 52.60
C HIS A 697 4.92 10.67 51.46
N ILE A 698 4.46 11.03 50.26
CA ILE A 698 5.29 11.15 49.06
C ILE A 698 5.25 12.56 48.48
N GLY A 699 6.31 12.94 47.77
CA GLY A 699 6.36 14.14 46.93
C GLY A 699 6.44 13.80 45.44
N LEU A 700 5.59 14.42 44.62
CA LEU A 700 5.65 14.36 43.16
C LEU A 700 6.46 15.54 42.63
N LEU A 701 7.57 15.25 41.97
CA LEU A 701 8.49 16.24 41.42
C LEU A 701 8.55 16.12 39.89
N ALA A 702 8.48 17.26 39.20
CA ALA A 702 8.67 17.33 37.75
C ALA A 702 10.13 17.72 37.45
N PRO A 703 10.94 16.86 36.81
CA PRO A 703 12.31 17.20 36.47
C PRO A 703 12.35 18.27 35.37
N LEU A 704 12.98 19.41 35.66
CA LEU A 704 13.18 20.50 34.70
C LEU A 704 14.54 20.39 34.01
N VAL A 705 15.56 19.95 34.76
CA VAL A 705 16.93 19.75 34.30
C VAL A 705 17.48 18.50 34.97
N VAL A 706 18.19 17.63 34.23
CA VAL A 706 18.79 16.41 34.77
C VAL A 706 20.23 16.30 34.25
N ASN A 707 21.21 16.28 35.15
CA ASN A 707 22.65 16.16 34.87
C ASN A 707 23.15 17.07 33.72
N ARG A 708 22.86 18.37 33.80
CA ARG A 708 23.34 19.34 32.79
C ARG A 708 24.04 20.53 33.42
N LYS A 709 25.05 21.06 32.71
CA LYS A 709 25.79 22.26 33.11
C LYS A 709 25.03 23.52 32.71
N GLY A 710 24.92 24.47 33.63
CA GLY A 710 24.23 25.74 33.37
C GLY A 710 23.96 26.54 34.63
N VAL A 711 23.48 27.77 34.45
CA VAL A 711 23.19 28.71 35.55
C VAL A 711 21.72 28.63 36.01
N TYR A 712 20.79 28.30 35.11
CA TYR A 712 19.37 28.02 35.36
C TYR A 712 18.57 28.96 36.27
N THR A 713 19.05 30.17 36.57
CA THR A 713 18.36 31.16 37.42
C THR A 713 16.99 31.54 36.87
N GLU A 714 16.83 31.48 35.55
CA GLU A 714 15.56 31.70 34.84
C GLU A 714 14.45 30.72 35.24
N LEU A 715 14.78 29.52 35.72
CA LEU A 715 13.78 28.54 36.17
C LEU A 715 13.09 28.98 37.47
N ALA A 716 13.83 29.60 38.39
CA ALA A 716 13.25 30.17 39.61
C ALA A 716 12.35 31.37 39.31
N ASP A 717 12.77 32.23 38.37
CA ASP A 717 11.95 33.35 37.89
C ASP A 717 10.69 32.91 37.14
N TRP A 718 10.74 31.75 36.47
CA TRP A 718 9.58 31.12 35.83
C TRP A 718 8.62 30.46 36.83
N ALA A 719 9.15 29.80 37.87
CA ALA A 719 8.38 29.05 38.85
C ALA A 719 7.63 29.95 39.84
N ARG A 720 8.25 31.06 40.28
CA ARG A 720 7.70 32.01 41.26
C ARG A 720 6.31 32.58 40.90
N PRO A 721 6.06 33.16 39.71
CA PRO A 721 4.74 33.71 39.37
C PRO A 721 3.65 32.64 39.22
N ARG A 722 4.02 31.36 39.20
CA ARG A 722 3.10 30.21 39.10
C ARG A 722 2.77 29.61 40.47
N GLY A 723 3.21 30.25 41.56
CA GLY A 723 2.89 29.85 42.94
C GLY A 723 3.81 28.78 43.52
N HIS A 724 4.91 28.42 42.84
CA HIS A 724 5.90 27.48 43.39
C HIS A 724 6.87 28.24 44.30
N THR A 725 7.00 27.76 45.55
CA THR A 725 7.82 28.40 46.59
C THR A 725 9.27 27.94 46.59
N HIS A 726 9.54 26.71 46.15
CA HIS A 726 10.84 26.05 46.18
C HIS A 726 11.13 25.29 44.88
N LEU A 727 12.41 25.11 44.58
CA LEU A 727 12.94 24.16 43.58
C LEU A 727 13.91 23.22 44.30
N ARG A 728 13.90 21.94 43.95
CA ARG A 728 14.89 20.99 44.46
C ARG A 728 16.08 20.94 43.51
N VAL A 729 17.26 21.33 43.99
CA VAL A 729 18.51 21.43 43.22
C VAL A 729 19.56 20.54 43.85
N ASP A 730 20.03 19.53 43.13
CA ASP A 730 21.03 18.54 43.59
C ASP A 730 20.68 17.90 44.95
N GLY A 731 19.38 17.71 45.18
CA GLY A 731 18.81 17.15 46.40
C GLY A 731 18.32 18.20 47.40
N GLU A 732 18.70 19.48 47.26
CA GLU A 732 18.37 20.56 48.22
C GLU A 732 17.15 21.38 47.81
N PHE A 733 16.19 21.58 48.71
CA PHE A 733 15.04 22.46 48.47
C PHE A 733 15.44 23.93 48.69
N LEU A 734 15.63 24.65 47.58
CA LEU A 734 16.02 26.06 47.57
C LEU A 734 14.82 26.96 47.29
N PRO A 735 14.66 28.09 48.00
CA PRO A 735 13.54 29.02 47.78
C PRO A 735 13.65 29.69 46.41
N THR A 736 12.53 29.83 45.70
CA THR A 736 12.49 30.54 44.40
C THR A 736 12.72 32.05 44.56
N THR A 737 12.50 32.59 45.75
CA THR A 737 12.75 33.99 46.10
C THR A 737 14.15 34.11 46.69
N GLY A 738 15.01 34.93 46.08
CA GLY A 738 16.43 35.01 46.50
C GLY A 738 17.26 33.79 46.09
N PHE A 739 16.89 33.14 44.97
CA PHE A 739 17.52 31.91 44.49
C PHE A 739 19.05 32.04 44.35
N PRO A 740 19.85 31.12 44.93
CA PRO A 740 21.31 31.24 44.95
C PRO A 740 21.93 30.97 43.57
N ARG A 741 23.12 31.53 43.32
CA ARG A 741 23.88 31.26 42.08
C ARG A 741 24.52 29.87 42.14
N ILE A 742 24.05 28.96 41.28
CA ILE A 742 24.62 27.63 41.07
C ILE A 742 25.84 27.67 40.12
N ASP A 743 26.71 26.66 40.21
CA ASP A 743 28.00 26.62 39.50
C ASP A 743 27.84 26.18 38.04
N ARG A 744 27.97 27.13 37.11
CA ARG A 744 27.79 26.88 35.67
C ARG A 744 28.66 25.76 35.07
N PHE A 745 29.74 25.35 35.72
CA PHE A 745 30.66 24.34 35.21
C PHE A 745 30.39 22.93 35.74
N LYS A 746 29.50 22.79 36.71
CA LYS A 746 29.05 21.51 37.28
C LYS A 746 27.72 21.08 36.70
N GLU A 747 27.51 19.77 36.63
CA GLU A 747 26.22 19.21 36.22
C GLU A 747 25.25 19.32 37.38
N HIS A 748 24.05 19.82 37.09
CA HIS A 748 22.99 20.04 38.06
C HIS A 748 21.73 19.26 37.67
N THR A 749 20.99 18.80 38.68
CA THR A 749 19.64 18.26 38.55
C THR A 749 18.67 19.18 39.29
N ILE A 750 17.67 19.70 38.59
CA ILE A 750 16.68 20.67 39.09
C ILE A 750 15.28 20.11 38.88
N GLU A 751 14.53 19.98 39.97
CA GLU A 751 13.19 19.39 40.01
C GLU A 751 12.20 20.39 40.61
N LEU A 752 11.00 20.44 40.04
CA LEU A 752 9.90 21.27 40.51
C LEU A 752 8.96 20.44 41.39
N PRO A 753 8.78 20.79 42.68
CA PRO A 753 7.73 20.19 43.50
C PRO A 753 6.34 20.56 42.99
N VAL A 754 5.55 19.54 42.61
CA VAL A 754 4.21 19.72 42.03
C VAL A 754 3.13 19.52 43.09
N ALA A 755 3.24 18.45 43.88
CA ALA A 755 2.31 18.13 44.98
C ALA A 755 2.93 17.13 45.96
N ASP A 756 2.44 17.11 47.19
CA ASP A 756 2.73 16.09 48.20
C ASP A 756 1.45 15.66 48.92
N PHE A 757 1.37 14.41 49.33
CA PHE A 757 0.25 13.86 50.10
C PHE A 757 0.56 12.44 50.61
N VAL A 758 -0.23 11.99 51.59
CA VAL A 758 -0.23 10.59 52.03
C VAL A 758 -1.04 9.75 51.04
N VAL A 759 -0.44 8.68 50.53
CA VAL A 759 -1.07 7.80 49.54
C VAL A 759 -2.15 6.94 50.21
N SER A 760 -3.42 7.15 49.85
CA SER A 760 -4.56 6.37 50.32
C SER A 760 -5.60 6.19 49.20
N ALA A 761 -6.54 5.25 49.39
CA ALA A 761 -7.64 5.02 48.45
C ALA A 761 -8.54 6.28 48.29
N ASP A 762 -8.76 7.02 49.37
CA ASP A 762 -9.61 8.22 49.37
C ASP A 762 -9.03 9.37 48.51
N ASN A 763 -7.69 9.40 48.35
CA ASN A 763 -6.98 10.45 47.63
C ASN A 763 -6.55 10.05 46.20
N GLU A 764 -7.04 8.92 45.67
CA GLU A 764 -6.65 8.42 44.33
C GLU A 764 -6.93 9.42 43.20
N ALA A 765 -8.12 10.06 43.20
CA ALA A 765 -8.48 11.02 42.18
C ALA A 765 -7.54 12.24 42.17
N GLN A 766 -7.10 12.67 43.35
CA GLN A 766 -6.14 13.76 43.50
C GLN A 766 -4.75 13.33 43.01
N LEU A 767 -4.29 12.12 43.35
CA LEU A 767 -3.03 11.55 42.85
C LEU A 767 -3.00 11.53 41.32
N ARG A 768 -4.05 11.00 40.67
CA ARG A 768 -4.11 10.93 39.19
C ARG A 768 -4.03 12.31 38.54
N SER A 769 -4.75 13.30 39.10
CA SER A 769 -4.73 14.69 38.60
C SER A 769 -3.34 15.33 38.75
N GLN A 770 -2.73 15.23 39.95
CA GLN A 770 -1.41 15.82 40.20
C GLN A 770 -0.29 15.10 39.46
N LEU A 771 -0.38 13.77 39.31
CA LEU A 771 0.53 12.98 38.50
C LEU A 771 0.50 13.41 37.03
N THR A 772 -0.69 13.62 36.46
CA THR A 772 -0.85 14.11 35.08
C THR A 772 -0.15 15.46 34.92
N LYS A 773 -0.37 16.40 35.85
CA LYS A 773 0.28 17.71 35.85
C LYS A 773 1.81 17.60 35.97
N ALA A 774 2.31 16.70 36.82
CA ALA A 774 3.74 16.48 37.00
C ALA A 774 4.39 15.90 35.74
N LEU A 775 3.73 14.94 35.09
CA LEU A 775 4.16 14.38 33.81
C LEU A 775 4.14 15.42 32.69
N GLU A 776 3.12 16.28 32.61
CA GLU A 776 3.07 17.36 31.61
C GLU A 776 4.25 18.33 31.74
N ILE A 777 4.53 18.79 32.97
CA ILE A 777 5.64 19.72 33.23
C ILE A 777 6.99 19.03 33.01
N GLY A 778 7.14 17.78 33.47
CA GLY A 778 8.33 16.96 33.34
C GLY A 778 8.50 16.31 31.97
N LYS A 779 7.69 16.68 30.96
CA LYS A 779 7.72 16.16 29.58
C LYS A 779 7.68 14.62 29.51
N GLY A 780 6.81 14.03 30.33
CA GLY A 780 6.59 12.60 30.43
C GLY A 780 7.47 11.88 31.45
N VAL A 781 8.23 12.59 32.28
CA VAL A 781 8.98 12.03 33.41
C VAL A 781 8.47 12.65 34.71
N VAL A 782 8.37 11.85 35.77
CA VAL A 782 8.05 12.30 37.12
C VAL A 782 8.97 11.59 38.11
N HIS A 783 9.49 12.32 39.07
CA HIS A 783 10.25 11.75 40.17
C HIS A 783 9.37 11.71 41.43
N VAL A 784 9.38 10.58 42.12
CA VAL A 784 8.65 10.35 43.37
C VAL A 784 9.66 10.29 44.49
N LEU A 785 9.58 11.26 45.42
CA LEU A 785 10.43 11.33 46.60
C LEU A 785 9.69 10.74 47.80
N HIS A 786 10.28 9.76 48.48
CA HIS A 786 9.65 9.06 49.60
C HIS A 786 10.68 8.50 50.62
N PRO A 787 10.36 8.40 51.91
CA PRO A 787 9.30 9.16 52.57
C PRO A 787 9.65 10.65 52.61
N LEU A 788 8.63 11.51 52.60
CA LEU A 788 8.79 12.97 52.72
C LEU A 788 8.62 13.48 54.16
N ASP A 789 8.45 12.56 55.11
CA ASP A 789 8.27 12.87 56.54
C ASP A 789 9.47 13.67 57.07
N GLY A 790 9.20 14.86 57.62
CA GLY A 790 10.22 15.75 58.19
C GLY A 790 10.70 16.89 57.30
N LEU A 791 10.25 16.99 56.04
CA LEU A 791 10.60 18.12 55.16
C LEU A 791 10.21 19.48 55.76
N ALA A 792 9.02 19.58 56.35
CA ALA A 792 8.55 20.83 56.98
C ALA A 792 9.49 21.29 58.11
N ARG A 793 9.92 20.36 58.98
CA ARG A 793 10.86 20.64 60.07
C ARG A 793 12.24 21.04 59.53
N ALA A 794 12.73 20.36 58.49
CA ALA A 794 14.02 20.65 57.89
C ALA A 794 14.06 22.05 57.24
N LEU A 795 12.96 22.46 56.60
CA LEU A 795 12.81 23.80 56.03
C LEU A 795 12.69 24.89 57.11
N GLU A 796 12.00 24.63 58.22
CA GLU A 796 11.89 25.56 59.36
C GLU A 796 13.22 25.72 60.12
N GLU A 797 13.96 24.64 60.34
CA GLU A 797 15.26 24.64 61.03
C GLU A 797 16.43 25.04 60.12
N GLY A 798 16.21 25.18 58.80
CA GLY A 798 17.23 25.54 57.83
C GLY A 798 18.33 24.47 57.65
N THR A 799 18.03 23.21 57.97
CA THR A 799 18.95 22.08 57.85
C THR A 799 19.00 21.55 56.41
N SER A 800 20.12 20.93 56.02
CA SER A 800 20.29 20.32 54.69
C SER A 800 19.21 19.27 54.41
N THR A 801 18.60 19.37 53.23
CA THR A 801 17.54 18.47 52.73
C THR A 801 18.06 17.45 51.72
N ARG A 802 19.38 17.42 51.49
CA ARG A 802 20.02 16.61 50.45
C ARG A 802 19.79 15.10 50.61
N GLU A 803 19.76 14.62 51.85
CA GLU A 803 19.57 13.21 52.20
C GLU A 803 18.11 12.88 52.55
N LEU A 804 17.18 13.81 52.30
CA LEU A 804 15.77 13.65 52.64
C LEU A 804 15.06 12.79 51.59
N GLY A 805 14.71 11.56 51.99
CA GLY A 805 13.98 10.61 51.17
C GLY A 805 14.81 9.93 50.06
N GLN A 806 14.24 8.89 49.48
CA GLN A 806 14.73 8.18 48.30
C GLN A 806 13.93 8.60 47.07
N LEU A 807 14.64 8.79 45.96
CA LEU A 807 14.06 9.20 44.69
C LEU A 807 13.81 7.97 43.81
N GLU A 808 12.58 7.80 43.34
CA GLU A 808 12.24 6.82 42.31
C GLU A 808 11.69 7.52 41.06
N VAL A 809 12.02 7.02 39.88
CA VAL A 809 11.67 7.66 38.60
C VAL A 809 10.57 6.87 37.91
N PHE A 810 9.49 7.56 37.52
CA PHE A 810 8.45 7.03 36.66
C PHE A 810 8.39 7.83 35.36
N SER A 811 8.03 7.18 34.26
CA SER A 811 7.99 7.85 32.97
C SER A 811 6.97 7.27 32.02
N THR A 812 6.24 8.16 31.35
CA THR A 812 5.41 7.85 30.19
C THR A 812 6.22 7.79 28.90
N THR A 813 7.48 8.22 28.94
CA THR A 813 8.46 8.04 27.87
C THR A 813 9.41 6.88 28.23
N ARG A 814 10.25 6.46 27.29
CA ARG A 814 11.24 5.39 27.54
C ARG A 814 12.40 5.92 28.38
N ALA A 815 12.17 6.21 29.66
CA ALA A 815 13.22 6.61 30.60
C ALA A 815 13.63 5.43 31.49
N CYS A 816 14.93 5.35 31.81
CA CYS A 816 15.42 4.37 32.78
C CYS A 816 14.83 4.66 34.18
N PRO A 817 14.25 3.66 34.86
CA PRO A 817 13.70 3.84 36.21
C PRO A 817 14.77 4.07 37.29
N VAL A 818 16.05 3.80 36.99
CA VAL A 818 17.16 3.92 37.96
C VAL A 818 17.91 5.25 37.79
N CYS A 819 18.42 5.54 36.59
CA CYS A 819 19.26 6.73 36.35
C CYS A 819 18.56 7.88 35.60
N ALA A 820 17.26 7.78 35.34
CA ALA A 820 16.46 8.76 34.60
C ALA A 820 16.92 9.03 33.14
N THR A 821 17.85 8.23 32.59
CA THR A 821 18.29 8.40 31.20
C THR A 821 17.13 8.14 30.25
N SER A 822 16.76 9.14 29.46
CA SER A 822 15.74 9.02 28.42
C SER A 822 16.31 8.38 27.16
N TYR A 823 15.61 7.39 26.63
CA TYR A 823 15.90 6.73 25.37
C TYR A 823 14.86 7.13 24.32
N PRO A 824 15.26 7.30 23.05
CA PRO A 824 14.31 7.45 21.96
C PRO A 824 13.53 6.15 21.74
N GLU A 825 12.47 6.22 20.96
CA GLU A 825 11.81 5.02 20.45
C GLU A 825 12.78 4.21 19.57
N LEU A 826 12.62 2.89 19.59
CA LEU A 826 13.47 2.02 18.78
C LEU A 826 13.13 2.23 17.30
N ASP A 827 14.16 2.54 16.53
CA ASP A 827 14.10 2.74 15.08
C ASP A 827 15.02 1.71 14.40
N PRO A 828 14.65 1.10 13.28
CA PRO A 828 15.51 0.16 12.55
C PRO A 828 16.89 0.72 12.20
N ARG A 829 17.03 2.04 12.03
CA ARG A 829 18.31 2.73 11.83
C ARG A 829 19.26 2.60 13.02
N LEU A 830 18.74 2.40 14.24
CA LEU A 830 19.52 2.13 15.45
C LEU A 830 20.29 0.81 15.34
N PHE A 831 19.80 -0.15 14.57
CA PHE A 831 20.41 -1.46 14.38
C PHE A 831 21.14 -1.58 13.03
N SER A 832 21.44 -0.46 12.37
CA SER A 832 22.13 -0.42 11.08
C SER A 832 23.61 -0.08 11.23
N TYR A 833 24.48 -0.86 10.59
CA TYR A 833 25.91 -0.53 10.46
C TYR A 833 26.15 0.67 9.55
N ASN A 834 25.17 1.01 8.70
CA ASN A 834 25.27 2.06 7.68
C ASN A 834 24.59 3.37 8.10
N SER A 835 24.09 3.46 9.34
CA SER A 835 23.40 4.67 9.82
C SER A 835 24.12 5.26 11.03
N LYS A 836 24.29 6.59 11.01
CA LYS A 836 24.80 7.34 12.17
C LYS A 836 24.04 7.09 13.46
N HIS A 837 22.74 6.81 13.35
CA HIS A 837 21.88 6.52 14.49
C HIS A 837 22.27 5.21 15.19
N GLY A 838 22.81 4.23 14.46
CA GLY A 838 23.07 2.89 14.97
C GLY A 838 24.54 2.49 15.08
N TRP A 839 25.40 3.03 14.21
CA TRP A 839 26.78 2.60 14.14
C TRP A 839 27.59 2.93 15.40
N CYS A 840 28.63 2.16 15.69
CA CYS A 840 29.58 2.51 16.74
C CYS A 840 30.29 3.81 16.33
N PRO A 841 30.34 4.84 17.19
CA PRO A 841 30.99 6.10 16.85
C PRO A 841 32.46 5.88 16.51
N ASP A 842 33.16 4.95 17.18
CA ASP A 842 34.61 4.76 17.04
C ASP A 842 35.06 4.07 15.76
N CYS A 843 34.23 3.18 15.21
CA CYS A 843 34.55 2.45 13.98
C CYS A 843 33.61 2.77 12.82
N VAL A 844 32.59 3.61 13.03
CA VAL A 844 31.67 4.07 11.98
C VAL A 844 30.99 2.88 11.27
N GLY A 845 30.71 1.81 12.04
CA GLY A 845 30.04 0.60 11.55
C GLY A 845 30.94 -0.47 10.93
N THR A 846 32.25 -0.22 10.80
CA THR A 846 33.20 -1.18 10.21
C THR A 846 33.60 -2.31 11.17
N GLY A 847 33.46 -2.10 12.48
CA GLY A 847 33.90 -3.05 13.52
C GLY A 847 35.41 -3.11 13.72
N LEU A 848 36.18 -2.34 12.95
CA LEU A 848 37.64 -2.28 12.99
C LEU A 848 38.12 -1.01 13.70
N LYS A 849 39.33 -1.05 14.25
CA LYS A 849 39.99 0.13 14.81
C LYS A 849 40.37 1.08 13.67
N LEU A 850 39.94 2.33 13.77
CA LEU A 850 40.23 3.39 12.78
C LEU A 850 41.14 4.45 13.38
N SER A 851 42.04 5.01 12.56
CA SER A 851 42.71 6.27 12.90
C SER A 851 41.74 7.45 12.79
N ARG A 852 42.14 8.63 13.29
CA ARG A 852 41.32 9.84 13.24
C ARG A 852 41.00 10.28 11.80
N ASP A 853 41.96 10.15 10.89
CA ASP A 853 41.79 10.53 9.49
C ASP A 853 40.88 9.53 8.76
N GLN A 854 41.09 8.23 8.98
CA GLN A 854 40.27 7.16 8.42
C GLN A 854 38.81 7.26 8.89
N ARG A 855 38.59 7.58 10.17
CA ARG A 855 37.26 7.81 10.74
C ARG A 855 36.55 8.99 10.09
N THR A 856 37.27 10.05 9.75
CA THR A 856 36.70 11.24 9.10
C THR A 856 36.26 10.95 7.66
N VAL A 857 37.04 10.15 6.93
CA VAL A 857 36.72 9.75 5.55
C VAL A 857 35.51 8.82 5.47
N LEU A 858 35.37 7.91 6.43
CA LEU A 858 34.28 6.92 6.49
C LEU A 858 33.01 7.44 7.18
N ASP A 859 33.09 8.61 7.84
CA ASP A 859 31.96 9.30 8.47
C ASP A 859 31.17 10.10 7.42
N ASP A 860 30.13 9.44 6.92
CA ASP A 860 29.19 10.00 5.94
C ASP A 860 28.42 11.23 6.46
N SER A 861 28.57 11.61 7.73
CA SER A 861 27.88 12.77 8.34
C SER A 861 28.63 14.10 8.25
N VAL A 862 29.84 14.11 7.67
CA VAL A 862 30.66 15.32 7.47
C VAL A 862 30.53 15.88 6.05
N ARG A 863 29.76 15.26 5.16
CA ARG A 863 29.61 15.72 3.78
C ARG A 863 28.72 16.98 3.70
N ASP A 864 29.33 18.06 3.19
CA ASP A 864 28.82 19.43 3.11
C ASP A 864 27.46 19.51 2.38
N ASP A 865 26.49 20.28 2.92
CA ASP A 865 25.11 20.46 2.43
C ASP A 865 24.99 21.04 1.00
N LYS A 866 26.10 21.34 0.33
CA LYS A 866 26.17 22.07 -0.94
C LYS A 866 26.02 21.21 -2.21
N GLU A 867 26.03 19.89 -2.10
CA GLU A 867 25.96 18.94 -3.23
C GLU A 867 24.65 18.15 -3.32
N ARG A 868 23.53 18.72 -2.83
CA ARG A 868 22.18 18.15 -3.09
C ARG A 868 21.77 18.36 -4.55
N GLY A 869 22.19 17.46 -5.44
CA GLY A 869 21.67 17.41 -6.82
C GLY A 869 22.60 16.87 -7.91
N ARG A 870 23.83 16.43 -7.61
CA ARG A 870 24.71 15.76 -8.57
C ARG A 870 24.78 14.26 -8.31
N GLU A 871 24.82 13.50 -9.39
CA GLU A 871 24.95 12.03 -9.43
C GLU A 871 26.06 11.57 -8.47
N GLN A 872 25.69 10.76 -7.47
CA GLN A 872 26.66 10.16 -6.57
C GLN A 872 27.01 8.76 -7.07
N SER A 873 28.29 8.53 -7.34
CA SER A 873 28.82 7.17 -7.53
C SER A 873 28.79 6.43 -6.19
N PHE A 874 28.23 5.21 -6.18
CA PHE A 874 28.08 4.35 -5.00
C PHE A 874 29.39 3.75 -4.47
N ALA A 875 30.55 4.33 -4.78
CA ALA A 875 31.84 3.79 -4.35
C ALA A 875 32.21 4.31 -2.95
N GLU A 876 32.43 3.40 -1.98
CA GLU A 876 33.08 3.73 -0.71
C GLU A 876 34.50 4.28 -1.00
N PRO A 877 34.96 5.35 -0.31
CA PRO A 877 36.32 5.83 -0.48
C PRO A 877 37.32 4.73 -0.07
N GLU A 878 38.25 4.38 -0.98
CA GLU A 878 39.33 3.46 -0.67
C GLU A 878 40.28 4.10 0.34
N VAL A 879 40.36 3.51 1.52
CA VAL A 879 41.28 3.94 2.59
C VAL A 879 42.42 2.94 2.66
N GLU A 880 43.62 3.37 2.28
CA GLU A 880 44.86 2.59 2.42
C GLU A 880 45.19 2.36 3.92
N ASP A 881 45.90 1.26 4.22
CA ASP A 881 46.44 0.94 5.55
C ASP A 881 45.44 0.78 6.73
N LEU A 882 44.26 0.20 6.50
CA LEU A 882 43.42 -0.28 7.61
C LEU A 882 43.99 -1.56 8.24
N VAL A 883 44.39 -1.48 9.51
CA VAL A 883 44.78 -2.64 10.32
C VAL A 883 43.55 -3.47 10.69
N ASN A 884 43.59 -4.79 10.51
CA ASN A 884 42.52 -5.73 10.91
C ASN A 884 42.47 -5.94 12.45
N GLU A 885 42.58 -4.87 13.23
CA GLU A 885 42.45 -4.89 14.69
C GLU A 885 40.98 -4.59 15.07
N VAL A 886 40.42 -5.35 16.01
CA VAL A 886 39.02 -5.20 16.44
C VAL A 886 38.82 -3.85 17.12
N CYS A 887 37.72 -3.16 16.80
CA CYS A 887 37.40 -1.88 17.43
C CYS A 887 37.26 -2.04 18.96
N PRO A 888 38.01 -1.29 19.78
CA PRO A 888 37.94 -1.40 21.24
C PRO A 888 36.61 -0.88 21.83
N GLY A 889 35.98 0.13 21.21
CA GLY A 889 34.74 0.75 21.72
C GLY A 889 33.48 -0.11 21.54
N CYS A 890 33.49 -1.03 20.57
CA CYS A 890 32.38 -1.97 20.35
C CYS A 890 32.77 -3.44 20.39
N ALA A 891 34.04 -3.76 20.63
CA ALA A 891 34.58 -5.12 20.54
C ALA A 891 34.14 -5.84 19.25
N GLY A 892 34.15 -5.12 18.12
CA GLY A 892 33.81 -5.66 16.81
C GLY A 892 32.31 -5.79 16.49
N THR A 893 31.42 -5.43 17.42
CA THR A 893 29.96 -5.55 17.22
C THR A 893 29.35 -4.50 16.28
N ARG A 894 30.13 -3.50 15.85
CA ARG A 894 29.77 -2.46 14.85
C ARG A 894 28.66 -1.48 15.26
N LEU A 895 27.86 -1.77 16.30
CA LEU A 895 26.77 -0.92 16.78
C LEU A 895 27.16 -0.06 17.98
N ASN A 896 26.43 1.03 18.23
CA ASN A 896 26.59 1.86 19.43
C ASN A 896 26.08 1.18 20.71
N ALA A 897 26.35 1.79 21.86
CA ALA A 897 25.96 1.24 23.16
C ALA A 897 24.44 1.07 23.32
N GLN A 898 23.64 2.01 22.81
CA GLN A 898 22.17 1.97 22.95
C GLN A 898 21.57 0.77 22.23
N ALA A 899 21.98 0.55 20.98
CA ALA A 899 21.55 -0.57 20.15
C ALA A 899 21.94 -1.93 20.76
N ARG A 900 23.16 -2.04 21.30
CA ARG A 900 23.63 -3.27 21.97
C ARG A 900 22.89 -3.58 23.26
N ALA A 901 22.29 -2.57 23.89
CA ALA A 901 21.51 -2.74 25.11
C ALA A 901 20.05 -3.15 24.84
N VAL A 902 19.66 -3.38 23.59
CA VAL A 902 18.32 -3.92 23.26
C VAL A 902 18.38 -5.44 23.23
N LYS A 903 17.49 -6.09 23.98
CA LYS A 903 17.42 -7.55 24.10
C LYS A 903 16.04 -8.06 23.74
N PHE A 904 15.99 -9.19 23.03
CA PHE A 904 14.78 -9.95 22.77
C PHE A 904 14.97 -11.35 23.35
N SER A 905 14.05 -11.80 24.20
CA SER A 905 14.20 -13.06 24.98
C SER A 905 15.56 -13.17 25.69
N ALA A 906 15.99 -12.06 26.33
CA ALA A 906 17.30 -11.90 26.97
C ALA A 906 18.57 -11.97 26.07
N VAL A 907 18.42 -12.14 24.76
CA VAL A 907 19.53 -12.18 23.80
C VAL A 907 19.64 -10.84 23.04
N GLY A 908 20.83 -10.24 22.97
CA GLY A 908 21.08 -9.04 22.18
C GLY A 908 21.25 -9.35 20.69
N ILE A 909 20.90 -8.41 19.80
CA ILE A 909 21.00 -8.64 18.34
C ILE A 909 22.43 -8.94 17.90
N THR A 910 23.42 -8.37 18.58
CA THR A 910 24.85 -8.61 18.32
C THR A 910 25.31 -9.98 18.81
N ASP A 911 24.62 -10.57 19.79
CA ASP A 911 24.90 -11.92 20.26
C ASP A 911 24.42 -12.92 19.21
N VAL A 912 23.22 -12.70 18.66
CA VAL A 912 22.71 -13.48 17.52
C VAL A 912 23.64 -13.34 16.31
N ALA A 913 24.18 -12.15 16.05
CA ALA A 913 25.06 -11.90 14.92
C ALA A 913 26.36 -12.73 14.95
N ARG A 914 26.83 -13.09 16.15
CA ARG A 914 28.06 -13.85 16.39
C ARG A 914 27.88 -15.36 16.32
N LEU A 915 26.63 -15.84 16.37
CA LEU A 915 26.33 -17.24 16.19
C LEU A 915 26.60 -17.64 14.73
N SER A 916 27.00 -18.90 14.52
CA SER A 916 27.07 -19.46 13.18
C SER A 916 25.67 -19.56 12.55
N VAL A 917 25.57 -19.57 11.22
CA VAL A 917 24.30 -19.72 10.48
C VAL A 917 23.47 -20.88 11.03
N ARG A 918 24.11 -22.03 11.33
CA ARG A 918 23.44 -23.19 11.93
C ARG A 918 22.87 -22.90 13.31
N GLU A 919 23.62 -22.23 14.18
CA GLU A 919 23.19 -21.89 15.53
C GLU A 919 22.06 -20.86 15.52
N VAL A 920 22.15 -19.84 14.65
CA VAL A 920 21.05 -18.87 14.47
C VAL A 920 19.79 -19.59 14.01
N ARG A 921 19.91 -20.53 13.06
CA ARG A 921 18.77 -21.30 12.56
C ARG A 921 18.09 -22.10 13.67
N LEU A 922 18.87 -22.78 14.50
CA LEU A 922 18.35 -23.51 15.66
C LEU A 922 17.68 -22.57 16.68
N TRP A 923 18.22 -21.37 16.89
CA TRP A 923 17.62 -20.34 17.74
C TRP A 923 16.26 -19.89 17.18
N VAL A 924 16.17 -19.60 15.88
CA VAL A 924 14.92 -19.21 15.19
C VAL A 924 13.88 -20.32 15.26
N GLN A 925 14.27 -21.56 14.96
CA GLN A 925 13.38 -22.73 15.08
C GLN A 925 12.92 -22.94 16.53
N GLY A 926 13.74 -22.59 17.51
CA GLY A 926 13.37 -22.57 18.93
C GLY A 926 12.26 -21.55 19.22
N LEU A 927 12.36 -20.34 18.65
CA LEU A 927 11.34 -19.30 18.79
C LEU A 927 10.02 -19.66 18.09
N MET A 928 10.07 -20.44 17.00
CA MET A 928 8.89 -20.88 16.26
C MET A 928 8.07 -21.97 16.97
N LYS A 929 8.59 -22.57 18.05
CA LYS A 929 7.85 -23.58 18.82
C LYS A 929 6.78 -22.92 19.70
N ASP A 930 5.62 -23.56 19.78
CA ASP A 930 4.52 -23.11 20.62
C ASP A 930 4.98 -22.96 22.09
N ALA A 931 4.53 -21.88 22.74
CA ALA A 931 4.78 -21.50 24.14
C ALA A 931 6.05 -20.69 24.49
N VAL A 932 6.87 -20.27 23.52
CA VAL A 932 8.03 -19.39 23.80
C VAL A 932 7.67 -17.90 23.81
N MET A 933 6.79 -17.49 22.89
CA MET A 933 6.37 -16.10 22.70
C MET A 933 4.92 -15.90 23.14
N SER A 934 4.60 -14.70 23.62
CA SER A 934 3.22 -14.29 23.86
C SER A 934 2.42 -14.21 22.56
N THR A 935 1.08 -14.28 22.63
CA THR A 935 0.21 -14.18 21.45
C THR A 935 0.49 -12.93 20.60
N ARG A 936 0.85 -11.81 21.24
CA ARG A 936 1.22 -10.55 20.56
C ARG A 936 2.55 -10.68 19.83
N GLU A 937 3.57 -11.21 20.50
CA GLU A 937 4.89 -11.41 19.90
C GLU A 937 4.81 -12.37 18.72
N THR A 938 4.06 -13.46 18.85
CA THR A 938 3.79 -14.41 17.76
C THR A 938 3.09 -13.74 16.59
N GLY A 939 2.13 -12.85 16.83
CA GLY A 939 1.45 -12.08 15.78
C GLY A 939 2.38 -11.17 14.98
N ILE A 940 3.34 -10.52 15.66
CA ILE A 940 4.36 -9.65 15.02
C ILE A 940 5.42 -10.50 14.30
N ALA A 941 5.84 -11.62 14.90
CA ALA A 941 6.90 -12.48 14.42
C ALA A 941 6.47 -13.45 13.31
N ARG A 942 5.16 -13.64 13.12
CA ARG A 942 4.55 -14.61 12.19
C ARG A 942 5.16 -14.56 10.80
N ASP A 943 5.37 -13.36 10.27
CA ASP A 943 5.89 -13.16 8.92
C ASP A 943 7.42 -13.00 8.90
N LEU A 944 8.04 -12.67 10.04
CA LEU A 944 9.49 -12.44 10.15
C LEU A 944 10.29 -13.72 10.34
N LEU A 945 9.84 -14.63 11.23
CA LEU A 945 10.60 -15.84 11.57
C LEU A 945 10.71 -16.85 10.41
N PRO A 946 9.64 -17.14 9.64
CA PRO A 946 9.77 -18.03 8.48
C PRO A 946 10.75 -17.51 7.43
N GLU A 947 10.77 -16.20 7.17
CA GLU A 947 11.72 -15.57 6.24
C GLU A 947 13.17 -15.70 6.71
N ILE A 948 13.41 -15.50 8.01
CA ILE A 948 14.74 -15.70 8.60
C ILE A 948 15.15 -17.18 8.51
N GLU A 949 14.26 -18.12 8.86
CA GLU A 949 14.54 -19.55 8.85
C GLU A 949 14.89 -20.03 7.44
N ASN A 950 14.06 -19.68 6.44
CA ASN A 950 14.28 -20.04 5.05
C ASN A 950 15.65 -19.58 4.56
N ARG A 951 16.01 -18.31 4.77
CA ARG A 951 17.31 -17.76 4.32
C ARG A 951 18.50 -18.44 4.99
N LEU A 952 18.39 -18.78 6.28
CA LEU A 952 19.42 -19.54 6.98
C LEU A 952 19.51 -20.98 6.48
N ALA A 953 18.38 -21.61 6.15
CA ALA A 953 18.34 -22.94 5.58
C ALA A 953 19.07 -22.98 4.21
N PHE A 954 18.83 -22.00 3.34
CA PHE A 954 19.53 -21.94 2.04
C PHE A 954 21.04 -21.73 2.18
N LEU A 955 21.49 -20.94 3.16
CA LEU A 955 22.92 -20.80 3.47
C LEU A 955 23.54 -22.13 3.92
N GLU A 956 22.80 -22.94 4.68
CA GLU A 956 23.23 -24.29 5.07
C GLU A 956 23.24 -25.25 3.87
N GLU A 957 22.24 -25.19 2.97
CA GLU A 957 22.20 -26.01 1.75
C GLU A 957 23.43 -25.80 0.85
N VAL A 958 23.91 -24.55 0.72
CA VAL A 958 25.11 -24.25 -0.07
C VAL A 958 26.43 -24.46 0.70
N GLY A 959 26.38 -24.97 1.94
CA GLY A 959 27.55 -25.33 2.73
C GLY A 959 28.19 -24.17 3.51
N LEU A 960 27.44 -23.11 3.83
CA LEU A 960 27.93 -21.93 4.57
C LEU A 960 27.50 -21.92 6.04
N ASN A 961 27.13 -23.08 6.58
CA ASN A 961 26.59 -23.25 7.93
C ASN A 961 27.55 -22.81 9.05
N TYR A 962 28.84 -22.66 8.76
CA TYR A 962 29.90 -22.26 9.70
C TYR A 962 30.14 -20.74 9.78
N LEU A 963 29.58 -19.95 8.85
CA LEU A 963 29.77 -18.50 8.84
C LEU A 963 28.94 -17.83 9.95
N THR A 964 29.47 -16.76 10.54
CA THR A 964 28.70 -15.89 11.43
C THR A 964 28.09 -14.73 10.65
N LEU A 965 26.96 -14.19 11.12
CA LEU A 965 26.25 -13.10 10.42
C LEU A 965 27.00 -11.75 10.48
N ASP A 966 27.85 -11.55 11.49
CA ASP A 966 28.67 -10.35 11.68
C ASP A 966 30.03 -10.39 10.93
N ARG A 967 30.35 -11.53 10.29
CA ARG A 967 31.57 -11.68 9.49
C ARG A 967 31.56 -10.69 8.33
N GLY A 968 32.62 -9.87 8.24
CA GLY A 968 32.72 -8.80 7.26
C GLY A 968 32.88 -9.33 5.83
N ALA A 969 32.17 -8.75 4.88
CA ALA A 969 32.22 -9.12 3.47
C ALA A 969 33.65 -9.13 2.87
N PRO A 970 34.57 -8.20 3.23
CA PRO A 970 35.96 -8.25 2.74
C PRO A 970 36.77 -9.47 3.20
N THR A 971 36.32 -10.19 4.23
CA THR A 971 37.01 -11.39 4.77
C THR A 971 36.53 -12.70 4.14
N LEU A 972 35.58 -12.62 3.21
CA LEU A 972 35.03 -13.78 2.51
C LEU A 972 35.96 -14.16 1.34
N SER A 973 36.17 -15.46 1.17
CA SER A 973 36.74 -16.00 -0.06
C SER A 973 35.78 -15.77 -1.24
N GLY A 974 36.30 -15.79 -2.47
CA GLY A 974 35.46 -15.66 -3.68
C GLY A 974 34.33 -16.70 -3.70
N GLY A 975 34.65 -17.96 -3.41
CA GLY A 975 33.67 -19.04 -3.33
C GLY A 975 32.64 -18.91 -2.19
N GLU A 976 33.00 -18.33 -1.03
CA GLU A 976 32.02 -18.02 0.02
C GLU A 976 31.07 -16.89 -0.42
N ALA A 977 31.61 -15.80 -0.98
CA ALA A 977 30.81 -14.67 -1.43
C ALA A 977 29.83 -15.06 -2.54
N GLN A 978 30.25 -15.94 -3.45
CA GLN A 978 29.40 -16.45 -4.52
C GLN A 978 28.27 -17.35 -4.02
N ARG A 979 28.58 -18.29 -3.12
CA ARG A 979 27.56 -19.14 -2.49
C ARG A 979 26.56 -18.34 -1.66
N ILE A 980 26.98 -17.26 -1.01
CA ILE A 980 26.08 -16.32 -0.31
C ILE A 980 25.09 -15.68 -1.30
N ARG A 981 25.57 -15.19 -2.44
CA ARG A 981 24.69 -14.62 -3.48
C ARG A 981 23.73 -15.68 -4.02
N LEU A 982 24.23 -16.89 -4.27
CA LEU A 982 23.40 -17.99 -4.76
C LEU A 982 22.31 -18.39 -3.75
N ALA A 983 22.66 -18.52 -2.47
CA ALA A 983 21.69 -18.81 -1.41
C ALA A 983 20.62 -17.72 -1.31
N ALA A 984 20.98 -16.45 -1.46
CA ALA A 984 20.02 -15.35 -1.51
C ALA A 984 19.04 -15.49 -2.70
N GLN A 985 19.51 -15.99 -3.86
CA GLN A 985 18.67 -16.22 -5.04
C GLN A 985 17.82 -17.50 -4.97
N LEU A 986 18.34 -18.56 -4.35
CA LEU A 986 17.53 -19.75 -4.05
C LEU A 986 16.39 -19.42 -3.08
N GLY A 987 16.66 -18.52 -2.13
CA GLY A 987 15.68 -18.04 -1.16
C GLY A 987 14.50 -17.28 -1.75
N SER A 988 14.63 -16.67 -2.92
CA SER A 988 13.54 -15.94 -3.56
C SER A 988 12.58 -16.84 -4.35
N ASN A 989 12.85 -18.14 -4.47
CA ASN A 989 12.02 -19.15 -5.14
C ASN A 989 11.52 -18.74 -6.53
N LEU A 990 12.33 -17.98 -7.28
CA LEU A 990 11.96 -17.45 -8.58
C LEU A 990 11.93 -18.57 -9.64
N GLN A 991 10.95 -18.48 -10.55
CA GLN A 991 10.79 -19.38 -11.69
C GLN A 991 10.74 -18.57 -12.99
N GLY A 992 11.22 -19.14 -14.09
CA GLY A 992 11.22 -18.49 -15.40
C GLY A 992 12.26 -17.38 -15.58
N VAL A 993 13.21 -17.22 -14.63
CA VAL A 993 14.27 -16.20 -14.65
C VAL A 993 15.51 -16.71 -15.40
N CYS A 994 16.26 -15.80 -16.02
CA CYS A 994 17.58 -16.08 -16.59
C CYS A 994 18.68 -15.72 -15.58
N TYR A 995 19.44 -16.69 -15.10
CA TYR A 995 20.61 -16.45 -14.25
C TYR A 995 21.88 -16.47 -15.09
N VAL A 996 22.67 -15.40 -15.01
CA VAL A 996 23.97 -15.28 -15.67
C VAL A 996 25.08 -15.38 -14.62
N LEU A 997 25.99 -16.35 -14.76
CA LEU A 997 27.06 -16.61 -13.79
C LEU A 997 28.46 -16.58 -14.43
N ASP A 998 29.43 -16.01 -13.72
CA ASP A 998 30.83 -15.91 -14.15
C ASP A 998 31.71 -16.86 -13.35
N GLU A 999 32.31 -17.84 -14.02
CA GLU A 999 33.28 -18.82 -13.51
C GLU A 999 32.96 -19.32 -12.09
N PRO A 1000 31.76 -19.88 -11.83
CA PRO A 1000 31.26 -20.02 -10.46
C PRO A 1000 32.00 -21.03 -9.60
N THR A 1001 32.83 -21.86 -10.23
CA THR A 1001 33.62 -22.93 -9.65
C THR A 1001 35.04 -22.49 -9.25
N ILE A 1002 35.45 -21.26 -9.60
CA ILE A 1002 36.85 -20.84 -9.41
C ILE A 1002 37.28 -20.92 -7.94
N GLY A 1003 38.44 -21.55 -7.71
CA GLY A 1003 39.02 -21.66 -6.37
C GLY A 1003 38.22 -22.49 -5.38
N LEU A 1004 37.21 -23.25 -5.82
CA LEU A 1004 36.48 -24.19 -4.97
C LEU A 1004 37.19 -25.55 -4.89
N HIS A 1005 37.12 -26.16 -3.71
CA HIS A 1005 37.48 -27.56 -3.55
C HIS A 1005 36.46 -28.47 -4.27
N ALA A 1006 36.88 -29.62 -4.79
CA ALA A 1006 36.00 -30.53 -5.56
C ALA A 1006 34.68 -30.89 -4.84
N ARG A 1007 34.74 -31.09 -3.51
CA ARG A 1007 33.55 -31.30 -2.67
C ARG A 1007 32.55 -30.12 -2.74
N ASP A 1008 33.06 -28.90 -2.69
CA ASP A 1008 32.24 -27.68 -2.71
C ASP A 1008 31.73 -27.38 -4.12
N ASN A 1009 32.49 -27.77 -5.16
CA ASN A 1009 32.06 -27.71 -6.54
C ASN A 1009 30.79 -28.56 -6.76
N ALA A 1010 30.76 -29.78 -6.21
CA ALA A 1010 29.58 -30.63 -6.31
C ALA A 1010 28.34 -30.02 -5.62
N ILE A 1011 28.51 -29.35 -4.47
CA ILE A 1011 27.41 -28.68 -3.76
C ILE A 1011 26.85 -27.53 -4.62
N LEU A 1012 27.74 -26.71 -5.17
CA LEU A 1012 27.37 -25.61 -6.06
C LEU A 1012 26.63 -26.10 -7.31
N LEU A 1013 27.17 -27.11 -8.00
CA LEU A 1013 26.55 -27.66 -9.20
C LEU A 1013 25.18 -28.28 -8.93
N ASN A 1014 24.98 -28.91 -7.75
CA ASN A 1014 23.68 -29.41 -7.34
C ASN A 1014 22.69 -28.26 -7.08
N ALA A 1015 23.16 -27.17 -6.47
CA ALA A 1015 22.35 -25.97 -6.24
C ALA A 1015 21.95 -25.28 -7.56
N LEU A 1016 22.86 -25.19 -8.53
CA LEU A 1016 22.57 -24.72 -9.89
C LEU A 1016 21.57 -25.64 -10.59
N HIS A 1017 21.73 -26.96 -10.48
CA HIS A 1017 20.77 -27.89 -11.07
C HIS A 1017 19.36 -27.73 -10.49
N LYS A 1018 19.25 -27.57 -9.16
CA LYS A 1018 17.98 -27.27 -8.47
C LYS A 1018 17.34 -25.98 -9.00
N LEU A 1019 18.14 -24.92 -9.23
CA LEU A 1019 17.64 -23.70 -9.87
C LEU A 1019 17.10 -23.96 -11.29
N GLY A 1020 17.78 -24.80 -12.07
CA GLY A 1020 17.35 -25.19 -13.42
C GLY A 1020 16.04 -26.01 -13.40
N GLU A 1021 15.91 -26.98 -12.49
CA GLU A 1021 14.70 -27.82 -12.33
C GLU A 1021 13.47 -27.00 -11.96
N MET A 1022 13.64 -25.85 -11.30
CA MET A 1022 12.57 -24.89 -11.02
C MET A 1022 12.07 -24.14 -12.28
N GLY A 1023 12.61 -24.43 -13.47
CA GLY A 1023 12.21 -23.82 -14.74
C GLY A 1023 12.99 -22.56 -15.09
N ASN A 1024 14.14 -22.32 -14.45
CA ASN A 1024 15.00 -21.19 -14.76
C ASN A 1024 15.98 -21.49 -15.91
N THR A 1025 16.39 -20.45 -16.61
CA THR A 1025 17.47 -20.52 -17.61
C THR A 1025 18.78 -20.20 -16.92
N LEU A 1026 19.78 -21.07 -17.04
CA LEU A 1026 21.12 -20.79 -16.50
C LEU A 1026 22.06 -20.54 -17.68
N VAL A 1027 22.81 -19.45 -17.63
CA VAL A 1027 23.87 -19.09 -18.59
C VAL A 1027 25.15 -18.91 -17.81
N VAL A 1028 26.06 -19.86 -17.92
CA VAL A 1028 27.28 -19.91 -17.10
C VAL A 1028 28.49 -19.77 -17.99
N VAL A 1029 29.31 -18.74 -17.77
CA VAL A 1029 30.62 -18.62 -18.42
C VAL A 1029 31.59 -19.50 -17.65
N GLU A 1030 32.04 -20.62 -18.23
CA GLU A 1030 32.99 -21.48 -17.51
C GLU A 1030 33.92 -22.37 -18.37
N HIS A 1031 35.03 -22.78 -17.74
CA HIS A 1031 36.08 -23.64 -18.30
C HIS A 1031 36.33 -24.94 -17.50
N ASP A 1032 35.76 -25.10 -16.30
CA ASP A 1032 35.78 -26.32 -15.50
C ASP A 1032 35.06 -27.50 -16.18
N GLU A 1033 35.73 -28.66 -16.18
CA GLU A 1033 35.26 -29.87 -16.86
C GLU A 1033 33.96 -30.40 -16.25
N ASP A 1034 33.83 -30.40 -14.91
CA ASP A 1034 32.65 -30.92 -14.22
C ASP A 1034 31.40 -30.09 -14.56
N THR A 1035 31.56 -28.76 -14.65
CA THR A 1035 30.50 -27.83 -15.05
C THR A 1035 30.07 -28.07 -16.50
N ILE A 1036 31.03 -28.15 -17.42
CA ILE A 1036 30.77 -28.35 -18.86
C ILE A 1036 30.07 -29.70 -19.10
N ARG A 1037 30.48 -30.77 -18.39
CA ARG A 1037 29.86 -32.10 -18.51
C ARG A 1037 28.41 -32.15 -18.01
N ARG A 1038 28.03 -31.27 -17.10
CA ARG A 1038 26.66 -31.16 -16.56
C ARG A 1038 25.76 -30.22 -17.36
N ALA A 1039 26.31 -29.48 -18.33
CA ALA A 1039 25.54 -28.57 -19.16
C ALA A 1039 24.56 -29.34 -20.05
N ASP A 1040 23.35 -28.80 -20.20
CA ASP A 1040 22.38 -29.25 -21.20
C ASP A 1040 22.76 -28.73 -22.60
N HIS A 1041 23.45 -27.59 -22.67
CA HIS A 1041 23.84 -26.90 -23.90
C HIS A 1041 25.19 -26.19 -23.70
N ILE A 1042 26.04 -26.20 -24.73
CA ILE A 1042 27.33 -25.50 -24.75
C ILE A 1042 27.28 -24.45 -25.86
#